data_AF-A0A1Q3QK39-F1
#
_entry.id   AF-A0A1Q3QK39-F1
#
_cell.length_a   1.000
_cell.length_b   1.000
_cell.length_c   1.000
_cell.angle_alpha   90.00
_cell.angle_beta   90.00
_cell.angle_gamma   90.00
#
_symmetry.space_group_name_H-M   'P 1'
#
loop_
_entity.id
_entity.type
_entity.pdbx_description
1 polymer ?
#
loop_
_entity_poly.entity_id
_entity_poly.type
_entity_poly.pdbx_seq_one_letter_code
_entity_poly.pdbx_strand_id
1 'polypeptide(L)'
;MSWLALCVLTLAIHAFAADVVYIGKPDDDSYTRRQIETASTFYGLNVNSSGSVPSLLSSISNPKTVAIIINAAMLPILDSKQVFALMRHRAQPVSLLIAGIDDSTDTGALKQWSLGAVTGSRKLDTAQADGQYEVGDVSEITRQLSNSTLPFNRGQIFYLVLTPTTVTRSIISAQVKSATLSVFARTTVMGQSVFFSTSQQPTEIPVTADPYRQQHLFAAIAAPMMFLRYAGGDKVWHSPGDYANLTIDDLWLREPYGHVNYEELLQQAQQHNFHATVAFIPWNFDRSQPAVVSLFKAHPDRLSICVHGNNHIHQEFGPFEEHPLEKQVEDIDQGLARMERFKELTGIPYAAVMVFPHSVAPRATFAALKDANFLATANSLNVPSDAAAPQGAEFALRTATLDFATFPSLRRYSAENDIPRPQLAIDAFLGNPMLFYVHESFFASGIGAFNRTADTVNQIQPDTHWRNLGDIVHHLYLEKLRDDGNFDIRSYSASIEITNTHHRDASFYIEKKEDFSSPLVVLIDGQPYPYQKTGRILWLQVPISNGATRQVEVKYGREMNLASIDISKHSIKIAAIRFLSDFRDNEVSDTHLGRWFIRSHVAYRTAWNAGAAIIVLFIALFLVIGYRYRNRRASKRKQVFALPGKIQSK
;
A
#
# COMPACT_ATOMS: atom_id res chain seq x y z
N MET A 1 0.16 2.41 56.55
CA MET A 1 -1.02 3.16 56.09
C MET A 1 -1.18 2.85 54.62
N SER A 2 -2.05 1.90 54.32
CA SER A 2 -2.22 1.28 53.01
C SER A 2 -3.33 2.02 52.26
N TRP A 3 -3.01 2.63 51.12
CA TRP A 3 -4.02 3.18 50.21
C TRP A 3 -4.20 2.21 49.03
N LEU A 4 -5.28 1.42 49.11
CA LEU A 4 -5.88 0.74 47.97
C LEU A 4 -6.58 1.80 47.11
N ALA A 5 -6.08 2.05 45.90
CA ALA A 5 -6.83 2.74 44.86
C ALA A 5 -7.56 1.69 44.02
N LEU A 6 -8.85 1.52 44.31
CA LEU A 6 -9.78 0.66 43.59
C LEU A 6 -10.14 1.34 42.25
N CYS A 7 -9.45 1.00 41.16
CA CYS A 7 -9.87 1.38 39.81
C CYS A 7 -10.99 0.45 39.36
N VAL A 8 -12.24 0.82 39.66
CA VAL A 8 -13.42 0.19 39.06
C VAL A 8 -13.63 0.82 37.68
N LEU A 9 -13.08 0.19 36.65
CA LEU A 9 -13.48 0.46 35.26
C LEU A 9 -14.83 -0.22 35.03
N THR A 10 -15.89 0.58 34.97
CA THR A 10 -17.20 0.13 34.54
C THR A 10 -17.12 -0.27 33.06
N LEU A 11 -17.15 -1.58 32.80
CA LEU A 11 -17.47 -2.15 31.49
C LEU A 11 -18.94 -1.83 31.17
N ALA A 12 -19.20 -0.59 30.73
CA ALA A 12 -20.42 -0.27 30.04
C ALA A 12 -20.35 -0.94 28.66
N ILE A 13 -21.10 -2.02 28.48
CA ILE A 13 -21.48 -2.51 27.16
C ILE A 13 -22.34 -1.40 26.55
N HIS A 14 -21.69 -0.51 25.78
CA HIS A 14 -22.37 0.57 25.10
C HIS A 14 -23.26 -0.07 24.04
N ALA A 15 -24.59 0.05 24.20
CA ALA A 15 -25.51 -0.15 23.09
C ALA A 15 -25.04 0.78 21.96
N PHE A 16 -24.50 0.20 20.89
CA PHE A 16 -23.86 0.95 19.80
C PHE A 16 -24.86 1.94 19.20
N ALA A 17 -24.61 3.21 19.41
CA ALA A 17 -25.30 4.27 18.69
C ALA A 17 -24.85 4.23 17.23
N ALA A 18 -25.81 4.42 16.31
CA ALA A 18 -25.57 4.31 14.88
C ALA A 18 -24.83 5.51 14.32
N ASP A 19 -23.74 5.26 13.61
CA ASP A 19 -23.04 6.29 12.85
C ASP A 19 -23.78 6.55 11.52
N VAL A 20 -24.27 5.50 10.86
CA VAL A 20 -25.04 5.60 9.61
C VAL A 20 -26.45 5.04 9.81
N VAL A 21 -27.48 5.82 9.46
CA VAL A 21 -28.87 5.35 9.45
C VAL A 21 -29.22 4.91 8.04
N TYR A 22 -29.48 3.60 7.86
CA TYR A 22 -29.92 3.03 6.59
C TYR A 22 -31.42 2.71 6.63
N ILE A 23 -32.19 3.32 5.73
CA ILE A 23 -33.64 3.10 5.59
C ILE A 23 -33.89 2.32 4.30
N GLY A 24 -34.04 1.01 4.41
CA GLY A 24 -34.37 0.09 3.32
C GLY A 24 -35.59 -0.77 3.65
N LYS A 25 -35.96 -1.66 2.71
CA LYS A 25 -36.97 -2.68 2.97
C LYS A 25 -36.46 -3.67 4.04
N PRO A 26 -37.34 -4.30 4.83
CA PRO A 26 -36.96 -5.45 5.64
C PRO A 26 -36.24 -6.49 4.76
N ASP A 27 -35.14 -7.06 5.26
CA ASP A 27 -34.34 -8.08 4.58
C ASP A 27 -33.76 -7.67 3.21
N ASP A 28 -33.55 -6.37 2.99
CA ASP A 28 -32.88 -5.87 1.79
C ASP A 28 -31.47 -6.49 1.65
N ASP A 29 -31.24 -7.37 0.69
CA ASP A 29 -29.93 -7.93 0.32
C ASP A 29 -29.44 -7.40 -1.04
N SER A 30 -29.87 -6.18 -1.38
CA SER A 30 -29.45 -5.55 -2.63
C SER A 30 -27.93 -5.36 -2.68
N TYR A 31 -27.40 -5.38 -3.91
CA TYR A 31 -26.00 -5.05 -4.13
C TYR A 31 -25.65 -3.64 -3.61
N THR A 32 -26.58 -2.69 -3.74
CA THR A 32 -26.47 -1.35 -3.16
C THR A 32 -26.23 -1.37 -1.65
N ARG A 33 -26.97 -2.19 -0.90
CA ARG A 33 -26.74 -2.33 0.54
C ARG A 33 -25.33 -2.86 0.83
N ARG A 34 -24.89 -3.90 0.10
CA ARG A 34 -23.53 -4.46 0.26
C ARG A 34 -22.43 -3.44 -0.04
N GLN A 35 -22.61 -2.58 -1.05
CA GLN A 35 -21.67 -1.48 -1.36
C GLN A 35 -21.60 -0.47 -0.20
N ILE A 36 -22.74 -0.14 0.40
CA ILE A 36 -22.82 0.77 1.56
C ILE A 36 -22.14 0.15 2.77
N GLU A 37 -22.46 -1.11 3.11
CA GLU A 37 -21.85 -1.82 4.24
C GLU A 37 -20.33 -1.90 4.08
N THR A 38 -19.86 -2.23 2.86
CA THR A 38 -18.43 -2.26 2.54
C THR A 38 -17.75 -0.90 2.79
N ALA A 39 -18.35 0.18 2.29
CA ALA A 39 -17.79 1.53 2.47
C ALA A 39 -17.87 2.00 3.94
N SER A 40 -18.96 1.68 4.65
CA SER A 40 -19.10 1.98 6.08
C SER A 40 -18.07 1.24 6.92
N THR A 41 -17.83 -0.05 6.67
CA THR A 41 -16.78 -0.82 7.36
C THR A 41 -15.40 -0.23 7.08
N PHE A 42 -15.09 0.11 5.83
CA PHE A 42 -13.81 0.73 5.46
C PHE A 42 -13.54 2.02 6.27
N TYR A 43 -14.57 2.83 6.48
CA TYR A 43 -14.49 4.09 7.22
C TYR A 43 -14.74 3.95 8.73
N GLY A 44 -14.93 2.73 9.24
CA GLY A 44 -15.12 2.47 10.67
C GLY A 44 -16.44 2.98 11.22
N LEU A 45 -17.48 2.96 10.39
CA LEU A 45 -18.83 3.40 10.72
C LEU A 45 -19.75 2.20 10.93
N ASN A 46 -20.60 2.28 11.95
CA ASN A 46 -21.64 1.29 12.21
C ASN A 46 -22.92 1.66 11.47
N VAL A 47 -23.44 0.73 10.68
CA VAL A 47 -24.72 0.89 9.98
C VAL A 47 -25.85 0.37 10.86
N ASN A 48 -26.80 1.24 11.19
CA ASN A 48 -28.08 0.82 11.75
C ASN A 48 -29.10 0.70 10.63
N SER A 49 -29.45 -0.56 10.34
CA SER A 49 -30.49 -0.95 9.42
C SER A 49 -31.58 -1.79 10.09
N SER A 50 -31.52 -1.97 11.42
CA SER A 50 -32.42 -2.86 12.16
C SER A 50 -33.53 -2.06 12.86
N GLY A 51 -34.78 -2.44 12.61
CA GLY A 51 -35.94 -1.85 13.27
C GLY A 51 -37.02 -1.39 12.29
N SER A 52 -38.12 -0.89 12.85
CA SER A 52 -39.20 -0.32 12.07
C SER A 52 -38.80 1.06 11.50
N VAL A 53 -39.44 1.47 10.41
CA VAL A 53 -39.23 2.81 9.82
C VAL A 53 -39.34 3.93 10.86
N PRO A 54 -40.34 3.98 11.77
CA PRO A 54 -40.37 4.98 12.84
C PRO A 54 -39.14 5.00 13.75
N SER A 55 -38.57 3.82 14.06
CA SER A 55 -37.36 3.70 14.88
C SER A 55 -36.11 4.18 14.14
N LEU A 56 -36.03 3.96 12.84
CA LEU A 56 -34.93 4.48 12.02
C LEU A 56 -35.06 6.00 11.86
N LEU A 57 -36.27 6.52 11.70
CA LEU A 57 -36.54 7.96 11.66
C LEU A 57 -36.16 8.66 12.97
N SER A 58 -36.45 8.06 14.13
CA SER A 58 -36.03 8.65 15.41
C SER A 58 -34.49 8.67 15.57
N SER A 59 -33.79 7.71 14.95
CA SER A 59 -32.33 7.65 14.95
C SER A 59 -31.68 8.81 14.17
N ILE A 60 -32.37 9.42 13.20
CA ILE A 60 -31.87 10.57 12.44
C ILE A 60 -31.46 11.74 13.37
N SER A 61 -32.25 11.95 14.43
CA SER A 61 -32.03 13.04 15.39
C SER A 61 -30.89 12.75 16.37
N ASN A 62 -30.30 11.55 16.33
CA ASN A 62 -29.19 11.21 17.20
C ASN A 62 -27.96 12.06 16.84
N PRO A 63 -27.34 12.78 17.79
CA PRO A 63 -26.12 13.56 17.54
C PRO A 63 -24.97 12.76 16.94
N LYS A 64 -24.94 11.45 17.17
CA LYS A 64 -23.90 10.52 16.69
C LYS A 64 -24.04 10.12 15.23
N THR A 65 -25.23 10.27 14.64
CA THR A 65 -25.45 9.91 13.24
C THR A 65 -24.69 10.86 12.32
N VAL A 66 -23.73 10.35 11.56
CA VAL A 66 -22.93 11.15 10.60
C VAL A 66 -23.55 11.18 9.20
N ALA A 67 -24.33 10.16 8.84
CA ALA A 67 -24.94 10.07 7.51
C ALA A 67 -26.29 9.36 7.54
N ILE A 68 -27.16 9.74 6.60
CA ILE A 68 -28.45 9.08 6.36
C ILE A 68 -28.43 8.52 4.94
N ILE A 69 -28.85 7.27 4.80
CA ILE A 69 -28.96 6.62 3.50
C ILE A 69 -30.35 6.03 3.37
N ILE A 70 -31.06 6.39 2.31
CA ILE A 70 -32.39 5.88 1.98
C ILE A 70 -32.28 5.08 0.69
N ASN A 71 -32.72 3.82 0.72
CA ASN A 71 -32.89 3.04 -0.50
C ASN A 71 -34.02 3.66 -1.33
N ALA A 72 -33.79 3.86 -2.63
CA ALA A 72 -34.74 4.49 -3.55
C ALA A 72 -36.14 3.83 -3.53
N ALA A 73 -36.22 2.53 -3.24
CA ALA A 73 -37.48 1.81 -3.12
C ALA A 73 -38.37 2.26 -1.95
N MET A 74 -37.82 3.00 -0.98
CA MET A 74 -38.55 3.52 0.19
C MET A 74 -39.13 4.92 -0.02
N LEU A 75 -38.71 5.63 -1.08
CA LEU A 75 -39.11 7.04 -1.29
C LEU A 75 -40.63 7.28 -1.36
N PRO A 76 -41.46 6.41 -1.98
CA PRO A 76 -42.91 6.63 -2.05
C PRO A 76 -43.63 6.48 -0.70
N ILE A 77 -43.00 5.80 0.26
CA ILE A 77 -43.61 5.43 1.55
C ILE A 77 -43.21 6.43 2.64
N LEU A 78 -42.07 7.09 2.48
CA LEU A 78 -41.52 8.03 3.46
C LEU A 78 -42.02 9.46 3.22
N ASP A 79 -42.37 10.15 4.30
CA ASP A 79 -42.63 11.60 4.24
C ASP A 79 -41.31 12.38 4.21
N SER A 80 -40.95 12.87 3.02
CA SER A 80 -39.76 13.70 2.83
C SER A 80 -39.75 14.94 3.72
N LYS A 81 -40.90 15.59 3.99
CA LYS A 81 -40.95 16.77 4.85
C LYS A 81 -40.59 16.43 6.28
N GLN A 82 -41.05 15.27 6.76
CA GLN A 82 -40.68 14.76 8.08
C GLN A 82 -39.17 14.48 8.17
N VAL A 83 -38.59 13.79 7.18
CA VAL A 83 -37.16 13.48 7.16
C VAL A 83 -36.32 14.76 7.15
N PHE A 84 -36.61 15.71 6.26
CA PHE A 84 -35.90 17.00 6.23
C PHE A 84 -36.13 17.86 7.47
N ALA A 85 -37.26 17.72 8.17
CA ALA A 85 -37.46 18.36 9.47
C ALA A 85 -36.52 17.77 10.51
N LEU A 86 -36.46 16.44 10.63
CA LEU A 86 -35.57 15.74 11.57
C LEU A 86 -34.10 16.10 11.34
N MET A 87 -33.66 16.19 10.07
CA MET A 87 -32.31 16.63 9.72
C MET A 87 -32.01 18.06 10.17
N ARG A 88 -32.95 18.99 10.02
CA ARG A 88 -32.76 20.42 10.35
C ARG A 88 -32.74 20.71 11.84
N HIS A 89 -33.33 19.86 12.68
CA HIS A 89 -33.33 20.03 14.14
C HIS A 89 -31.98 19.70 14.80
N ARG A 90 -30.98 19.30 14.01
CA ARG A 90 -29.66 18.95 14.51
C ARG A 90 -28.76 20.17 14.63
N ALA A 91 -27.90 20.15 15.65
CA ALA A 91 -26.85 21.14 15.81
C ALA A 91 -25.75 21.02 14.74
N GLN A 92 -25.49 19.80 14.26
CA GLN A 92 -24.55 19.52 13.16
C GLN A 92 -25.30 19.12 11.88
N PRO A 93 -24.93 19.67 10.72
CA PRO A 93 -25.50 19.25 9.43
C PRO A 93 -25.30 17.76 9.19
N VAL A 94 -26.28 17.11 8.57
CA VAL A 94 -26.19 15.70 8.18
C VAL A 94 -26.55 15.57 6.71
N SER A 95 -25.79 14.76 5.99
CA SER A 95 -26.04 14.54 4.56
C SER A 95 -26.94 13.34 4.33
N LEU A 96 -27.74 13.42 3.27
CA LEU A 96 -28.63 12.34 2.84
C LEU A 96 -28.15 11.77 1.50
N LEU A 97 -28.03 10.45 1.41
CA LEU A 97 -27.87 9.72 0.15
C LEU A 97 -29.14 8.94 -0.17
N ILE A 98 -29.69 9.18 -1.35
CA ILE A 98 -30.69 8.31 -1.98
C ILE A 98 -29.94 7.35 -2.90
N ALA A 99 -29.91 6.07 -2.54
CA ALA A 99 -29.11 5.05 -3.19
C ALA A 99 -29.98 4.01 -3.91
N GLY A 100 -29.41 3.35 -4.93
CA GLY A 100 -30.07 2.26 -5.64
C GLY A 100 -31.13 2.72 -6.64
N ILE A 101 -30.98 3.93 -7.18
CA ILE A 101 -31.93 4.48 -8.17
C ILE A 101 -31.79 3.74 -9.50
N ASP A 102 -32.87 3.14 -9.99
CA ASP A 102 -32.95 2.43 -11.27
C ASP A 102 -34.06 3.01 -12.16
N ASP A 103 -34.32 2.41 -13.33
CA ASP A 103 -35.37 2.88 -14.25
C ASP A 103 -36.80 2.60 -13.77
N SER A 104 -36.98 1.88 -12.66
CA SER A 104 -38.28 1.63 -12.03
C SER A 104 -38.61 2.60 -10.88
N THR A 105 -37.62 3.41 -10.47
CA THR A 105 -37.77 4.34 -9.35
C THR A 105 -38.81 5.43 -9.66
N ASP A 106 -39.73 5.68 -8.72
CA ASP A 106 -40.84 6.62 -8.91
C ASP A 106 -40.35 8.05 -9.21
N THR A 107 -40.72 8.55 -10.38
CA THR A 107 -40.29 9.86 -10.87
C THR A 107 -40.90 11.01 -10.05
N GLY A 108 -42.12 10.86 -9.54
CA GLY A 108 -42.75 11.86 -8.67
C GLY A 108 -41.99 12.02 -7.35
N ALA A 109 -41.59 10.89 -6.75
CA ALA A 109 -40.78 10.84 -5.55
C ALA A 109 -39.39 11.44 -5.80
N LEU A 110 -38.70 11.08 -6.89
CA LEU A 110 -37.41 11.69 -7.22
C LEU A 110 -37.50 13.23 -7.34
N LYS A 111 -38.55 13.74 -7.98
CA LYS A 111 -38.80 15.20 -8.06
C LYS A 111 -39.08 15.80 -6.68
N GLN A 112 -39.89 15.14 -5.86
CA GLN A 112 -40.23 15.60 -4.51
C GLN A 112 -38.98 15.68 -3.61
N TRP A 113 -38.16 14.62 -3.58
CA TRP A 113 -36.97 14.52 -2.75
C TRP A 113 -35.80 15.39 -3.21
N SER A 114 -35.85 15.88 -4.45
CA SER A 114 -34.80 16.71 -5.07
C SER A 114 -35.22 18.16 -5.35
N LEU A 115 -36.47 18.54 -5.03
CA LEU A 115 -37.10 19.79 -5.47
C LEU A 115 -37.02 19.99 -7.01
N GLY A 116 -37.19 18.91 -7.77
CA GLY A 116 -37.20 18.92 -9.23
C GLY A 116 -35.82 18.88 -9.90
N ALA A 117 -34.73 18.83 -9.13
CA ALA A 117 -33.38 18.69 -9.67
C ALA A 117 -33.14 17.33 -10.35
N VAL A 118 -33.74 16.26 -9.82
CA VAL A 118 -33.74 14.92 -10.43
C VAL A 118 -35.16 14.66 -10.94
N THR A 119 -35.30 14.62 -12.27
CA THR A 119 -36.61 14.52 -12.93
C THR A 119 -36.97 13.11 -13.37
N GLY A 120 -36.08 12.15 -13.13
CA GLY A 120 -36.27 10.74 -13.41
C GLY A 120 -34.94 10.01 -13.49
N SER A 121 -35.02 8.74 -13.85
CA SER A 121 -33.89 7.85 -14.09
C SER A 121 -34.18 6.99 -15.32
N ARG A 122 -33.13 6.55 -16.00
CA ARG A 122 -33.23 5.76 -17.23
C ARG A 122 -32.16 4.67 -17.23
N LYS A 123 -32.38 3.64 -18.04
CA LYS A 123 -31.40 2.59 -18.31
C LYS A 123 -30.76 2.76 -19.69
N LEU A 124 -29.53 2.29 -19.81
CA LEU A 124 -28.83 2.10 -21.08
C LEU A 124 -28.12 0.74 -21.05
N ASP A 125 -28.30 -0.04 -22.12
CA ASP A 125 -27.51 -1.24 -22.35
C ASP A 125 -26.18 -0.85 -23.01
N THR A 126 -25.08 -1.23 -22.35
CA THR A 126 -23.70 -0.94 -22.72
C THR A 126 -22.88 -2.22 -22.87
N ALA A 127 -23.51 -3.38 -23.06
CA ALA A 127 -22.83 -4.68 -23.18
C ALA A 127 -21.74 -4.71 -24.28
N GLN A 128 -21.86 -3.88 -25.32
CA GLN A 128 -20.90 -3.75 -26.42
C GLN A 128 -20.26 -2.36 -26.55
N ALA A 129 -20.53 -1.44 -25.61
CA ALA A 129 -20.00 -0.09 -25.70
C ALA A 129 -18.76 0.08 -24.81
N ASP A 130 -17.69 0.62 -25.39
CA ASP A 130 -16.58 1.14 -24.60
C ASP A 130 -17.01 2.44 -23.92
N GLY A 131 -16.53 2.63 -22.70
CA GLY A 131 -16.83 3.80 -21.89
C GLY A 131 -15.86 3.95 -20.73
N GLN A 132 -16.00 5.06 -20.03
CA GLN A 132 -15.29 5.38 -18.80
C GLN A 132 -16.24 6.13 -17.87
N TYR A 133 -16.05 5.97 -16.56
CA TYR A 133 -16.65 6.91 -15.63
C TYR A 133 -15.73 8.12 -15.51
N GLU A 134 -16.30 9.32 -15.57
CA GLU A 134 -15.62 10.58 -15.31
C GLU A 134 -16.07 11.13 -13.97
N VAL A 135 -15.10 11.53 -13.17
CA VAL A 135 -15.32 12.17 -11.88
C VAL A 135 -15.28 13.68 -12.09
N GLY A 136 -16.41 14.34 -11.85
CA GLY A 136 -16.54 15.78 -11.98
C GLY A 136 -15.75 16.53 -10.90
N ASP A 137 -15.39 17.77 -11.19
CA ASP A 137 -14.74 18.66 -10.23
C ASP A 137 -15.76 19.19 -9.20
N VAL A 138 -15.86 18.46 -8.09
CA VAL A 138 -16.62 18.86 -6.90
C VAL A 138 -15.68 18.66 -5.72
N SER A 139 -14.68 19.55 -5.62
CA SER A 139 -13.46 19.36 -4.84
C SER A 139 -13.70 18.95 -3.38
N GLU A 140 -14.78 19.44 -2.74
CA GLU A 140 -15.11 19.09 -1.35
C GLU A 140 -15.51 17.61 -1.17
N ILE A 141 -15.96 16.94 -2.23
CA ILE A 141 -16.39 15.54 -2.25
C ILE A 141 -15.34 14.66 -2.95
N THR A 142 -14.91 15.09 -4.13
CA THR A 142 -14.08 14.29 -5.05
C THR A 142 -12.59 14.43 -4.74
N ARG A 143 -12.16 15.56 -4.17
CA ARG A 143 -10.79 15.81 -3.71
C ARG A 143 -9.75 15.40 -4.78
N GLN A 144 -8.86 14.47 -4.46
CA GLN A 144 -7.81 13.96 -5.36
C GLN A 144 -8.34 13.27 -6.62
N LEU A 145 -9.61 12.85 -6.62
CA LEU A 145 -10.27 12.22 -7.77
C LEU A 145 -10.88 13.24 -8.75
N SER A 146 -10.86 14.53 -8.44
CA SER A 146 -11.42 15.58 -9.32
C SER A 146 -10.79 15.49 -10.71
N ASN A 147 -11.64 15.47 -11.75
CA ASN A 147 -11.21 15.34 -13.16
C ASN A 147 -10.44 14.04 -13.46
N SER A 148 -10.64 12.99 -12.66
CA SER A 148 -10.10 11.65 -12.92
C SER A 148 -11.09 10.79 -13.70
N THR A 149 -10.60 9.67 -14.22
CA THR A 149 -11.42 8.63 -14.85
C THR A 149 -11.39 7.35 -14.02
N LEU A 150 -12.47 6.58 -14.07
CA LEU A 150 -12.56 5.27 -13.43
C LEU A 150 -12.98 4.23 -14.47
N PRO A 151 -12.51 2.97 -14.33
CA PRO A 151 -12.86 1.92 -15.27
C PRO A 151 -14.36 1.68 -15.30
N PHE A 152 -14.87 1.45 -16.50
CA PHE A 152 -16.29 1.27 -16.77
C PHE A 152 -16.68 -0.20 -16.69
N ASN A 153 -17.70 -0.51 -15.90
CA ASN A 153 -18.26 -1.86 -15.84
C ASN A 153 -19.23 -2.04 -17.01
N ARG A 154 -18.86 -2.88 -17.99
CA ARG A 154 -19.74 -3.24 -19.12
C ARG A 154 -20.99 -3.97 -18.61
N GLY A 155 -22.10 -3.85 -19.35
CA GLY A 155 -23.38 -4.45 -18.99
C GLY A 155 -24.50 -3.44 -19.09
N GLN A 156 -25.31 -3.32 -18.04
CA GLN A 156 -26.37 -2.32 -17.97
C GLN A 156 -25.98 -1.20 -17.01
N ILE A 157 -26.20 0.06 -17.42
CA ILE A 157 -26.08 1.21 -16.53
C ILE A 157 -27.43 1.90 -16.35
N PHE A 158 -27.60 2.49 -15.17
CA PHE A 158 -28.68 3.40 -14.86
C PHE A 158 -28.10 4.81 -14.74
N TYR A 159 -28.85 5.82 -15.17
CA TYR A 159 -28.44 7.21 -15.10
C TYR A 159 -29.60 8.13 -14.70
N LEU A 160 -29.26 9.25 -14.08
CA LEU A 160 -30.16 10.28 -13.61
C LEU A 160 -30.47 11.27 -14.74
N VAL A 161 -31.73 11.68 -14.84
CA VAL A 161 -32.15 12.80 -15.68
C VAL A 161 -32.16 14.07 -14.82
N LEU A 162 -31.11 14.88 -14.95
CA LEU A 162 -30.93 16.08 -14.16
C LEU A 162 -31.53 17.31 -14.84
N THR A 163 -32.19 18.17 -14.07
CA THR A 163 -32.48 19.54 -14.47
C THR A 163 -31.24 20.38 -14.19
N PRO A 164 -30.68 21.11 -15.17
CA PRO A 164 -29.59 22.03 -14.91
C PRO A 164 -30.02 23.11 -13.92
N THR A 165 -29.37 23.16 -12.77
CA THR A 165 -29.52 24.25 -11.80
C THR A 165 -28.15 24.66 -11.28
N THR A 166 -28.05 25.81 -10.61
CA THR A 166 -26.79 26.27 -10.03
C THR A 166 -26.32 25.41 -8.85
N VAL A 167 -27.24 24.70 -8.18
CA VAL A 167 -26.99 23.88 -6.99
C VAL A 167 -26.88 22.39 -7.29
N THR A 168 -27.27 21.94 -8.49
CA THR A 168 -27.19 20.54 -8.90
C THR A 168 -25.88 20.28 -9.65
N ARG A 169 -25.11 19.30 -9.19
CA ARG A 169 -23.81 18.92 -9.78
C ARG A 169 -23.77 17.40 -10.00
N SER A 170 -23.36 16.97 -11.18
CA SER A 170 -22.95 15.59 -11.40
C SER A 170 -21.57 15.39 -10.78
N ILE A 171 -21.43 14.32 -9.99
CA ILE A 171 -20.18 13.94 -9.32
C ILE A 171 -19.50 12.83 -10.12
N ILE A 172 -20.27 11.83 -10.57
CA ILE A 172 -19.78 10.79 -11.48
C ILE A 172 -20.73 10.71 -12.67
N SER A 173 -20.17 10.75 -13.86
CA SER A 173 -20.88 10.52 -15.12
C SER A 173 -20.26 9.35 -15.88
N ALA A 174 -21.09 8.51 -16.51
CA ALA A 174 -20.63 7.56 -17.51
C ALA A 174 -20.50 8.27 -18.86
N GLN A 175 -19.32 8.23 -19.46
CA GLN A 175 -19.12 8.57 -20.86
C GLN A 175 -19.27 7.31 -21.70
N VAL A 176 -20.31 7.27 -22.52
CA VAL A 176 -20.58 6.15 -23.43
C VAL A 176 -20.84 6.73 -24.81
N LYS A 177 -19.97 6.42 -25.77
CA LYS A 177 -19.95 7.06 -27.10
C LYS A 177 -19.85 8.58 -26.97
N SER A 178 -20.87 9.32 -27.41
CA SER A 178 -20.95 10.79 -27.31
C SER A 178 -21.89 11.27 -26.19
N ALA A 179 -22.39 10.36 -25.33
CA ALA A 179 -23.33 10.69 -24.28
C ALA A 179 -22.64 10.73 -22.92
N THR A 180 -22.89 11.81 -22.18
CA THR A 180 -22.51 11.97 -20.78
C THR A 180 -23.72 11.73 -19.90
N LEU A 181 -23.68 10.68 -19.09
CA LEU A 181 -24.83 10.18 -18.34
C LEU A 181 -24.53 10.19 -16.84
N SER A 182 -25.19 11.06 -16.08
CA SER A 182 -24.91 11.19 -14.64
C SER A 182 -25.35 9.95 -13.86
N VAL A 183 -24.44 9.32 -13.12
CA VAL A 183 -24.73 8.14 -12.28
C VAL A 183 -24.67 8.44 -10.78
N PHE A 184 -23.96 9.50 -10.41
CA PHE A 184 -23.91 10.02 -9.04
C PHE A 184 -23.96 11.55 -9.07
N ALA A 185 -24.88 12.15 -8.33
CA ALA A 185 -25.08 13.60 -8.33
C ALA A 185 -25.43 14.13 -6.93
N ARG A 186 -25.23 15.42 -6.73
CA ARG A 186 -25.64 16.16 -5.53
C ARG A 186 -26.51 17.35 -5.91
N THR A 187 -27.45 17.68 -5.04
CA THR A 187 -28.16 18.95 -5.03
C THR A 187 -28.34 19.45 -3.59
N THR A 188 -28.93 20.64 -3.44
CA THR A 188 -29.31 21.19 -2.14
C THR A 188 -30.82 21.24 -2.01
N VAL A 189 -31.34 20.68 -0.92
CA VAL A 189 -32.77 20.68 -0.59
C VAL A 189 -32.96 21.26 0.80
N MET A 190 -33.69 22.36 0.91
CA MET A 190 -33.96 23.03 2.19
C MET A 190 -32.68 23.31 3.02
N GLY A 191 -31.58 23.65 2.35
CA GLY A 191 -30.27 23.90 2.97
C GLY A 191 -29.45 22.64 3.31
N GLN A 192 -29.93 21.44 2.98
CA GLN A 192 -29.23 20.17 3.22
C GLN A 192 -28.61 19.63 1.92
N SER A 193 -27.44 19.00 2.03
CA SER A 193 -26.82 18.26 0.92
C SER A 193 -27.55 16.93 0.71
N VAL A 194 -28.12 16.76 -0.49
CA VAL A 194 -28.79 15.51 -0.89
C VAL A 194 -28.10 14.93 -2.10
N PHE A 195 -27.69 13.67 -1.98
CA PHE A 195 -26.99 12.91 -2.99
C PHE A 195 -27.91 11.86 -3.60
N PHE A 196 -27.71 11.57 -4.88
CA PHE A 196 -28.47 10.61 -5.65
C PHE A 196 -27.49 9.69 -6.36
N SER A 197 -27.52 8.40 -6.04
CA SER A 197 -26.70 7.38 -6.69
C SER A 197 -27.59 6.34 -7.35
N THR A 198 -27.29 6.04 -8.60
CA THR A 198 -27.96 4.96 -9.31
C THR A 198 -27.53 3.60 -8.80
N SER A 199 -28.37 2.59 -8.99
CA SER A 199 -27.98 1.21 -8.78
C SER A 199 -26.90 0.81 -9.79
N GLN A 200 -26.10 -0.17 -9.41
CA GLN A 200 -25.12 -0.80 -10.29
C GLN A 200 -25.44 -2.29 -10.38
N GLN A 201 -25.10 -2.92 -11.51
CA GLN A 201 -25.17 -4.36 -11.60
C GLN A 201 -24.09 -5.00 -10.71
N PRO A 202 -24.42 -6.10 -10.01
CA PRO A 202 -23.42 -6.87 -9.27
C PRO A 202 -22.28 -7.26 -10.20
N THR A 203 -21.08 -6.79 -9.90
CA THR A 203 -19.86 -7.17 -10.63
C THR A 203 -18.95 -7.87 -9.64
N GLU A 204 -18.64 -9.14 -9.91
CA GLU A 204 -17.64 -9.87 -9.13
C GLU A 204 -16.25 -9.41 -9.57
N ILE A 205 -15.63 -8.58 -8.74
CA ILE A 205 -14.26 -8.12 -8.95
C ILE A 205 -13.40 -8.91 -7.98
N PRO A 206 -12.60 -9.87 -8.47
CA PRO A 206 -11.79 -10.71 -7.59
C PRO A 206 -10.79 -9.84 -6.85
N VAL A 207 -10.72 -10.06 -5.53
CA VAL A 207 -9.64 -9.49 -4.71
C VAL A 207 -8.37 -10.27 -4.99
N THR A 208 -7.33 -9.58 -5.40
CA THR A 208 -6.03 -10.18 -5.76
C THR A 208 -4.90 -9.36 -5.16
N ALA A 209 -3.70 -9.94 -5.15
CA ALA A 209 -2.49 -9.21 -4.78
C ALA A 209 -2.07 -8.17 -5.83
N ASP A 210 -2.64 -8.21 -7.05
CA ASP A 210 -2.31 -7.29 -8.14
C ASP A 210 -2.75 -5.86 -7.78
N PRO A 211 -1.79 -4.92 -7.60
CA PRO A 211 -2.10 -3.56 -7.19
C PRO A 211 -2.94 -2.80 -8.23
N TYR A 212 -2.92 -3.20 -9.51
CA TYR A 212 -3.63 -2.50 -10.59
C TYR A 212 -5.12 -2.89 -10.70
N ARG A 213 -5.60 -3.85 -9.89
CA ARG A 213 -7.03 -4.23 -9.83
C ARG A 213 -7.87 -3.31 -8.94
N GLN A 214 -7.23 -2.44 -8.14
CA GLN A 214 -7.90 -1.54 -7.20
C GLN A 214 -8.91 -0.60 -7.87
N GLN A 215 -8.62 -0.13 -9.09
CA GLN A 215 -9.49 0.84 -9.79
C GLN A 215 -10.89 0.29 -10.08
N HIS A 216 -10.98 -0.97 -10.50
CA HIS A 216 -12.27 -1.61 -10.79
C HIS A 216 -13.08 -1.76 -9.52
N LEU A 217 -12.45 -2.25 -8.45
CA LEU A 217 -13.13 -2.41 -7.17
C LEU A 217 -13.60 -1.06 -6.62
N PHE A 218 -12.73 -0.04 -6.67
CA PHE A 218 -13.08 1.29 -6.22
C PHE A 218 -14.24 1.87 -7.05
N ALA A 219 -14.21 1.74 -8.38
CA ALA A 219 -15.29 2.21 -9.26
C ALA A 219 -16.66 1.59 -8.88
N ALA A 220 -16.66 0.32 -8.50
CA ALA A 220 -17.86 -0.38 -8.06
C ALA A 220 -18.41 0.11 -6.71
N ILE A 221 -17.64 0.86 -5.91
CA ILE A 221 -18.12 1.41 -4.62
C ILE A 221 -17.87 2.92 -4.48
N ALA A 222 -17.54 3.61 -5.57
CA ALA A 222 -17.07 5.00 -5.53
C ALA A 222 -18.09 5.96 -4.90
N ALA A 223 -19.38 5.83 -5.25
CA ALA A 223 -20.43 6.70 -4.74
C ALA A 223 -20.58 6.65 -3.21
N PRO A 224 -20.78 5.47 -2.56
CA PRO A 224 -20.83 5.40 -1.10
C PRO A 224 -19.49 5.77 -0.45
N MET A 225 -18.34 5.48 -1.08
CA MET A 225 -17.03 5.89 -0.55
C MET A 225 -16.89 7.42 -0.49
N MET A 226 -17.20 8.12 -1.59
CA MET A 226 -17.18 9.57 -1.66
C MET A 226 -18.19 10.21 -0.70
N PHE A 227 -19.41 9.67 -0.64
CA PHE A 227 -20.46 10.18 0.22
C PHE A 227 -20.10 10.05 1.71
N LEU A 228 -19.66 8.88 2.16
CA LEU A 228 -19.38 8.63 3.57
C LEU A 228 -18.14 9.41 4.05
N ARG A 229 -17.10 9.55 3.22
CA ARG A 229 -15.95 10.40 3.53
C ARG A 229 -16.38 11.87 3.69
N TYR A 230 -17.21 12.36 2.77
CA TYR A 230 -17.74 13.72 2.85
C TYR A 230 -18.63 13.94 4.08
N ALA A 231 -19.56 13.03 4.34
CA ALA A 231 -20.53 13.16 5.44
C ALA A 231 -19.89 12.97 6.82
N GLY A 232 -18.90 12.08 6.92
CA GLY A 232 -18.24 11.76 8.17
C GLY A 232 -17.14 12.73 8.59
N GLY A 233 -16.43 13.35 7.65
CA GLY A 233 -15.30 14.23 7.96
C GLY A 233 -14.27 13.54 8.86
N ASP A 234 -13.88 14.17 9.96
CA ASP A 234 -12.90 13.58 10.88
C ASP A 234 -13.47 12.39 11.70
N LYS A 235 -14.79 12.16 11.65
CA LYS A 235 -15.45 11.01 12.31
C LYS A 235 -15.38 9.72 11.49
N VAL A 236 -14.65 9.70 10.39
CA VAL A 236 -14.30 8.46 9.66
C VAL A 236 -12.81 8.19 9.74
N TRP A 237 -12.39 6.93 9.59
CA TRP A 237 -10.98 6.59 9.50
C TRP A 237 -10.27 7.34 8.36
N HIS A 238 -9.23 8.09 8.70
CA HIS A 238 -8.37 8.79 7.75
C HIS A 238 -6.90 8.70 8.17
N SER A 239 -5.99 8.81 7.21
CA SER A 239 -4.55 8.87 7.50
C SER A 239 -4.19 10.21 8.16
N PRO A 240 -3.22 10.27 9.08
CA PRO A 240 -2.74 11.52 9.67
C PRO A 240 -2.04 12.46 8.65
N GLY A 241 -1.71 11.94 7.46
CA GLY A 241 -1.13 12.71 6.37
C GLY A 241 -1.01 11.91 5.08
N ASP A 242 -0.58 12.56 4.01
CA ASP A 242 -0.36 11.94 2.70
C ASP A 242 1.13 11.71 2.48
N TYR A 243 1.54 10.47 2.23
CA TYR A 243 2.94 10.09 2.19
C TYR A 243 3.34 9.46 0.86
N ALA A 244 4.56 9.73 0.43
CA ALA A 244 5.15 9.09 -0.74
C ALA A 244 6.65 8.82 -0.57
N ASN A 245 7.16 7.83 -1.30
CA ASN A 245 8.59 7.50 -1.33
C ASN A 245 8.98 6.85 -2.65
N LEU A 246 10.14 7.23 -3.20
CA LEU A 246 10.84 6.43 -4.21
C LEU A 246 11.85 5.53 -3.50
N THR A 247 11.78 4.23 -3.70
CA THR A 247 12.87 3.32 -3.34
C THR A 247 13.68 2.92 -4.57
N ILE A 248 15.00 2.86 -4.47
CA ILE A 248 15.86 2.33 -5.52
C ILE A 248 16.53 1.07 -4.98
N ASP A 249 16.23 -0.06 -5.60
CA ASP A 249 16.67 -1.38 -5.16
C ASP A 249 18.11 -1.66 -5.65
N ASP A 250 18.78 -2.63 -5.01
CA ASP A 250 20.14 -3.12 -5.30
C ASP A 250 21.33 -2.18 -5.08
N LEU A 251 21.12 -0.87 -4.86
CA LEU A 251 22.24 0.08 -4.82
C LEU A 251 23.11 -0.07 -3.55
N TRP A 252 24.37 0.36 -3.68
CA TRP A 252 25.23 0.71 -2.57
C TRP A 252 25.99 1.99 -2.85
N LEU A 253 26.53 2.62 -1.80
CA LEU A 253 26.98 4.02 -1.82
C LEU A 253 28.32 4.20 -2.54
N ARG A 254 28.32 4.10 -3.86
CA ARG A 254 29.44 4.31 -4.77
C ARG A 254 29.00 5.19 -5.94
N GLU A 255 29.87 6.09 -6.39
CA GLU A 255 29.57 7.02 -7.47
C GLU A 255 30.38 6.71 -8.75
N PRO A 256 29.73 6.61 -9.92
CA PRO A 256 28.32 6.22 -10.07
C PRO A 256 28.12 4.75 -9.66
N TYR A 257 26.87 4.33 -9.48
CA TYR A 257 26.49 2.91 -9.46
C TYR A 257 25.52 2.64 -10.61
N GLY A 258 25.99 1.91 -11.62
CA GLY A 258 25.28 1.78 -12.90
C GLY A 258 24.91 3.15 -13.46
N HIS A 259 23.64 3.36 -13.78
CA HIS A 259 23.11 4.64 -14.28
C HIS A 259 22.70 5.64 -13.18
N VAL A 260 22.97 5.34 -11.91
CA VAL A 260 22.64 6.25 -10.79
C VAL A 260 23.84 7.13 -10.46
N ASN A 261 23.67 8.42 -10.71
CA ASN A 261 24.50 9.49 -10.14
C ASN A 261 23.79 10.09 -8.93
N TYR A 262 24.39 9.99 -7.73
CA TYR A 262 23.74 10.41 -6.49
C TYR A 262 23.61 11.93 -6.36
N GLU A 263 24.57 12.71 -6.88
CA GLU A 263 24.49 14.17 -6.86
C GLU A 263 23.37 14.67 -7.77
N GLU A 264 23.27 14.12 -8.99
CA GLU A 264 22.19 14.47 -9.90
C GLU A 264 20.83 13.97 -9.37
N LEU A 265 20.76 12.78 -8.77
CA LEU A 265 19.55 12.28 -8.12
C LEU A 265 19.07 13.23 -7.02
N LEU A 266 19.98 13.74 -6.19
CA LEU A 266 19.65 14.72 -5.17
C LEU A 266 19.10 16.01 -5.79
N GLN A 267 19.72 16.51 -6.86
CA GLN A 267 19.22 17.70 -7.56
C GLN A 267 17.80 17.49 -8.08
N GLN A 268 17.52 16.33 -8.69
CA GLN A 268 16.17 15.99 -9.14
C GLN A 268 15.20 15.88 -7.96
N ALA A 269 15.59 15.23 -6.87
CA ALA A 269 14.79 15.09 -5.65
C ALA A 269 14.41 16.45 -5.03
N GLN A 270 15.34 17.40 -5.03
CA GLN A 270 15.10 18.76 -4.57
C GLN A 270 14.18 19.54 -5.52
N GLN A 271 14.43 19.47 -6.82
CA GLN A 271 13.67 20.21 -7.83
C GLN A 271 12.23 19.72 -7.98
N HIS A 272 12.02 18.41 -7.93
CA HIS A 272 10.72 17.77 -8.14
C HIS A 272 10.05 17.32 -6.82
N ASN A 273 10.62 17.76 -5.69
CA ASN A 273 10.13 17.46 -4.34
C ASN A 273 9.78 15.98 -4.15
N PHE A 274 10.78 15.12 -4.16
CA PHE A 274 10.65 13.73 -3.76
C PHE A 274 11.76 13.30 -2.80
N HIS A 275 11.58 12.14 -2.17
CA HIS A 275 12.56 11.51 -1.29
C HIS A 275 12.93 10.14 -1.87
N ALA A 276 14.22 9.85 -1.94
CA ALA A 276 14.76 8.58 -2.40
C ALA A 276 15.34 7.76 -1.24
N THR A 277 14.84 6.54 -1.07
CA THR A 277 15.39 5.53 -0.17
C THR A 277 16.20 4.54 -0.98
N VAL A 278 17.44 4.26 -0.60
CA VAL A 278 18.19 3.13 -1.16
C VAL A 278 17.82 1.86 -0.39
N ALA A 279 17.31 0.84 -1.09
CA ALA A 279 17.22 -0.50 -0.52
C ALA A 279 18.63 -1.13 -0.54
N PHE A 280 19.34 -0.95 0.56
CA PHE A 280 20.76 -1.25 0.64
C PHE A 280 20.99 -2.71 1.00
N ILE A 281 21.85 -3.38 0.24
CA ILE A 281 22.26 -4.76 0.50
C ILE A 281 23.24 -4.78 1.67
N PRO A 282 22.91 -5.38 2.84
CA PRO A 282 23.78 -5.34 4.01
C PRO A 282 25.18 -5.89 3.80
N TRP A 283 25.38 -6.84 2.87
CA TRP A 283 26.72 -7.30 2.48
C TRP A 283 27.66 -6.15 2.07
N ASN A 284 27.16 -5.00 1.62
CA ASN A 284 27.96 -3.84 1.23
C ASN A 284 28.34 -2.89 2.39
N PHE A 285 28.03 -3.23 3.65
CA PHE A 285 28.13 -2.33 4.82
C PHE A 285 29.47 -1.58 5.00
N ASP A 286 30.59 -2.17 4.58
CA ASP A 286 31.96 -1.65 4.74
C ASP A 286 32.59 -1.14 3.43
N ARG A 287 31.82 -1.02 2.35
CA ARG A 287 32.37 -0.68 1.01
C ARG A 287 32.04 0.76 0.56
N SER A 288 31.17 1.47 1.27
CA SER A 288 30.67 2.80 0.89
C SER A 288 31.77 3.85 0.69
N GLN A 289 31.66 4.65 -0.37
CA GLN A 289 32.59 5.73 -0.68
C GLN A 289 32.34 6.96 0.22
N PRO A 290 33.39 7.57 0.80
CA PRO A 290 33.23 8.70 1.73
C PRO A 290 32.46 9.91 1.15
N ALA A 291 32.59 10.20 -0.15
CA ALA A 291 31.90 11.31 -0.80
C ALA A 291 30.37 11.10 -0.80
N VAL A 292 29.92 9.93 -1.23
CA VAL A 292 28.49 9.56 -1.22
C VAL A 292 27.95 9.48 0.21
N VAL A 293 28.75 8.94 1.15
CA VAL A 293 28.38 8.95 2.58
C VAL A 293 28.16 10.39 3.07
N SER A 294 29.05 11.32 2.72
CA SER A 294 28.92 12.73 3.12
C SER A 294 27.65 13.36 2.53
N LEU A 295 27.30 13.02 1.28
CA LEU A 295 26.07 13.47 0.63
C LEU A 295 24.81 13.02 1.40
N PHE A 296 24.71 11.75 1.76
CA PHE A 296 23.57 11.22 2.51
C PHE A 296 23.43 11.86 3.90
N LYS A 297 24.55 12.08 4.61
CA LYS A 297 24.54 12.76 5.91
C LYS A 297 24.11 14.21 5.83
N ALA A 298 24.45 14.89 4.75
CA ALA A 298 24.09 16.28 4.53
C ALA A 298 22.63 16.47 4.10
N HIS A 299 22.00 15.42 3.55
CA HIS A 299 20.65 15.49 2.97
C HIS A 299 19.70 14.37 3.44
N PRO A 300 19.53 14.14 4.76
CA PRO A 300 18.65 13.11 5.29
C PRO A 300 17.16 13.38 4.99
N ASP A 301 16.82 14.60 4.58
CA ASP A 301 15.49 15.00 4.12
C ASP A 301 15.17 14.54 2.69
N ARG A 302 16.19 14.10 1.92
CA ARG A 302 16.04 13.66 0.53
C ARG A 302 16.56 12.26 0.25
N LEU A 303 17.56 11.81 1.02
CA LEU A 303 18.23 10.54 0.81
C LEU A 303 18.22 9.73 2.11
N SER A 304 17.88 8.45 2.01
CA SER A 304 17.84 7.55 3.16
C SER A 304 18.16 6.10 2.78
N ILE A 305 18.31 5.24 3.79
CA ILE A 305 18.65 3.83 3.62
C ILE A 305 17.58 2.94 4.27
N CYS A 306 17.19 1.86 3.61
CA CYS A 306 16.48 0.73 4.22
C CYS A 306 17.21 -0.60 3.91
N VAL A 307 16.68 -1.72 4.42
CA VAL A 307 17.33 -3.03 4.33
C VAL A 307 16.86 -3.79 3.09
N HIS A 308 17.80 -4.29 2.29
CA HIS A 308 17.52 -5.14 1.13
C HIS A 308 18.13 -6.53 1.28
N GLY A 309 17.46 -7.39 2.04
CA GLY A 309 17.90 -8.74 2.34
C GLY A 309 19.15 -8.78 3.24
N ASN A 310 20.14 -9.59 2.88
CA ASN A 310 21.43 -9.68 3.58
C ASN A 310 22.61 -9.85 2.60
N ASN A 311 22.73 -11.03 1.99
CA ASN A 311 23.78 -11.36 1.04
C ASN A 311 23.36 -11.06 -0.41
N HIS A 312 22.06 -10.89 -0.64
CA HIS A 312 21.45 -10.70 -1.94
C HIS A 312 21.85 -11.81 -2.93
N ILE A 313 21.92 -13.04 -2.42
CA ILE A 313 21.97 -14.23 -3.28
C ILE A 313 20.58 -14.53 -3.82
N HIS A 314 20.52 -15.31 -4.90
CA HIS A 314 19.24 -15.59 -5.56
C HIS A 314 18.23 -16.19 -4.58
N GLN A 315 17.10 -15.49 -4.42
CA GLN A 315 15.98 -15.88 -3.55
C GLN A 315 16.40 -16.29 -2.14
N GLU A 316 17.30 -15.55 -1.48
CA GLU A 316 17.74 -15.89 -0.12
C GLU A 316 16.59 -15.99 0.90
N PHE A 317 15.44 -15.36 0.61
CA PHE A 317 14.17 -15.49 1.32
C PHE A 317 13.08 -16.25 0.53
N GLY A 318 13.49 -17.21 -0.29
CA GLY A 318 12.63 -17.98 -1.18
C GLY A 318 11.81 -19.08 -0.47
N PRO A 319 11.26 -20.03 -1.25
CA PRO A 319 10.55 -21.20 -0.70
C PRO A 319 11.40 -21.99 0.29
N PHE A 320 10.76 -22.57 1.31
CA PHE A 320 11.46 -23.21 2.43
C PHE A 320 12.20 -24.49 2.06
N GLU A 321 11.84 -25.12 0.93
CA GLU A 321 12.53 -26.29 0.39
C GLU A 321 13.98 -25.98 0.00
N GLU A 322 14.20 -24.79 -0.54
CA GLU A 322 15.53 -24.32 -0.98
C GLU A 322 16.19 -23.43 0.08
N HIS A 323 15.38 -22.67 0.82
CA HIS A 323 15.81 -21.70 1.82
C HIS A 323 15.09 -21.92 3.15
N PRO A 324 15.52 -22.88 3.99
CA PRO A 324 14.85 -23.19 5.25
C PRO A 324 14.71 -21.97 6.16
N LEU A 325 13.61 -21.90 6.93
CA LEU A 325 13.30 -20.76 7.80
C LEU A 325 14.46 -20.39 8.75
N GLU A 326 15.15 -21.38 9.32
CA GLU A 326 16.31 -21.15 10.20
C GLU A 326 17.42 -20.35 9.49
N LYS A 327 17.68 -20.64 8.21
CA LYS A 327 18.65 -19.87 7.40
C LYS A 327 18.15 -18.47 7.07
N GLN A 328 16.86 -18.33 6.80
CA GLN A 328 16.27 -16.99 6.62
C GLN A 328 16.37 -16.15 7.91
N VAL A 329 16.18 -16.77 9.08
CA VAL A 329 16.37 -16.11 10.38
C VAL A 329 17.83 -15.71 10.59
N GLU A 330 18.79 -16.59 10.30
CA GLU A 330 20.23 -16.26 10.33
C GLU A 330 20.56 -15.06 9.41
N ASP A 331 19.97 -15.02 8.20
CA ASP A 331 20.16 -13.92 7.25
C ASP A 331 19.51 -12.61 7.74
N ILE A 332 18.33 -12.67 8.37
CA ILE A 332 17.69 -11.49 9.01
C ILE A 332 18.60 -10.93 10.11
N ASP A 333 19.06 -11.79 11.01
CA ASP A 333 19.86 -11.42 12.18
C ASP A 333 21.22 -10.84 11.73
N GLN A 334 21.90 -11.50 10.77
CA GLN A 334 23.16 -11.02 10.19
C GLN A 334 22.97 -9.73 9.39
N GLY A 335 21.88 -9.61 8.64
CA GLY A 335 21.55 -8.39 7.89
C GLY A 335 21.46 -7.18 8.81
N LEU A 336 20.73 -7.28 9.92
CA LEU A 336 20.64 -6.21 10.94
C LEU A 336 22.00 -5.89 11.57
N ALA A 337 22.78 -6.91 11.95
CA ALA A 337 24.10 -6.70 12.53
C ALA A 337 25.04 -5.95 11.56
N ARG A 338 24.99 -6.27 10.27
CA ARG A 338 25.72 -5.55 9.22
C ARG A 338 25.22 -4.12 9.05
N MET A 339 23.92 -3.88 9.16
CA MET A 339 23.35 -2.54 9.05
C MET A 339 23.67 -1.66 10.27
N GLU A 340 23.71 -2.22 11.48
CA GLU A 340 24.27 -1.50 12.64
C GLU A 340 25.74 -1.16 12.41
N ARG A 341 26.54 -2.10 11.89
CA ARG A 341 27.93 -1.81 11.56
C ARG A 341 28.09 -0.74 10.46
N PHE A 342 27.23 -0.76 9.44
CA PHE A 342 27.15 0.30 8.43
C PHE A 342 26.90 1.66 9.08
N LYS A 343 25.92 1.75 9.98
CA LYS A 343 25.59 2.97 10.71
C LYS A 343 26.75 3.47 11.56
N GLU A 344 27.47 2.58 12.25
CA GLU A 344 28.68 2.94 13.00
C GLU A 344 29.80 3.49 12.10
N LEU A 345 30.03 2.85 10.95
CA LEU A 345 31.10 3.22 10.02
C LEU A 345 30.83 4.53 9.29
N THR A 346 29.57 4.78 8.94
CA THR A 346 29.19 5.91 8.07
C THR A 346 28.56 7.06 8.85
N GLY A 347 27.89 6.77 9.97
CA GLY A 347 27.01 7.71 10.68
C GLY A 347 25.66 7.94 9.99
N ILE A 348 25.31 7.16 8.97
CA ILE A 348 24.01 7.24 8.28
C ILE A 348 23.01 6.32 8.98
N PRO A 349 21.84 6.82 9.44
CA PRO A 349 20.79 5.97 9.97
C PRO A 349 20.15 5.14 8.84
N TYR A 350 19.58 3.98 9.20
CA TYR A 350 18.78 3.17 8.29
C TYR A 350 17.42 2.86 8.94
N ALA A 351 16.40 2.68 8.11
CA ALA A 351 15.11 2.17 8.54
C ALA A 351 15.16 0.63 8.51
N ALA A 352 14.79 -0.02 9.61
CA ALA A 352 14.59 -1.47 9.67
C ALA A 352 13.28 -1.89 8.95
N VAL A 353 13.17 -1.52 7.68
CA VAL A 353 12.10 -1.93 6.76
C VAL A 353 12.73 -2.88 5.75
N MET A 354 12.20 -4.09 5.67
CA MET A 354 12.71 -5.12 4.77
C MET A 354 12.13 -4.96 3.36
N VAL A 355 12.99 -4.77 2.37
CA VAL A 355 12.68 -4.96 0.95
C VAL A 355 13.28 -6.30 0.56
N PHE A 356 12.46 -7.28 0.19
CA PHE A 356 12.96 -8.60 -0.15
C PHE A 356 13.59 -8.63 -1.55
N PRO A 357 14.79 -9.22 -1.70
CA PRO A 357 15.36 -9.45 -3.02
C PRO A 357 14.63 -10.58 -3.75
N HIS A 358 14.38 -10.37 -5.04
CA HIS A 358 13.93 -11.41 -5.99
C HIS A 358 12.59 -12.12 -5.75
N SER A 359 11.76 -11.71 -4.77
CA SER A 359 10.31 -11.99 -4.58
C SER A 359 9.94 -11.76 -3.10
N VAL A 360 8.65 -11.78 -2.78
CA VAL A 360 8.18 -11.72 -1.38
C VAL A 360 8.41 -13.07 -0.67
N ALA A 361 8.89 -13.01 0.57
CA ALA A 361 9.14 -14.20 1.37
C ALA A 361 7.85 -14.96 1.77
N PRO A 362 7.96 -16.24 2.19
CA PRO A 362 6.83 -16.98 2.75
C PRO A 362 6.39 -16.44 4.12
N ARG A 363 5.19 -16.84 4.57
CA ARG A 363 4.51 -16.26 5.74
C ARG A 363 5.31 -16.34 7.04
N ALA A 364 6.01 -17.45 7.31
CA ALA A 364 6.74 -17.60 8.56
C ALA A 364 7.93 -16.62 8.67
N THR A 365 8.47 -16.15 7.56
CA THR A 365 9.54 -15.13 7.51
C THR A 365 9.04 -13.77 8.01
N PHE A 366 7.74 -13.47 7.84
CA PHE A 366 7.15 -12.22 8.36
C PHE A 366 7.09 -12.23 9.88
N ALA A 367 6.81 -13.39 10.49
CA ALA A 367 6.89 -13.56 11.94
C ALA A 367 8.33 -13.40 12.44
N ALA A 368 9.30 -13.96 11.72
CA ALA A 368 10.71 -13.78 12.05
C ALA A 368 11.17 -12.31 11.98
N LEU A 369 10.72 -11.54 10.97
CA LEU A 369 10.99 -10.10 10.89
C LEU A 369 10.38 -9.33 12.08
N LYS A 370 9.14 -9.65 12.45
CA LYS A 370 8.48 -9.07 13.63
C LYS A 370 9.26 -9.35 14.91
N ASP A 371 9.67 -10.60 15.12
CA ASP A 371 10.46 -11.00 16.30
C ASP A 371 11.83 -10.32 16.34
N ALA A 372 12.40 -10.02 15.17
CA ALA A 372 13.62 -9.24 15.01
C ALA A 372 13.39 -7.71 15.12
N ASN A 373 12.19 -7.26 15.48
CA ASN A 373 11.83 -5.84 15.59
C ASN A 373 12.05 -5.02 14.31
N PHE A 374 11.91 -5.64 13.13
CA PHE A 374 11.69 -4.86 11.91
C PHE A 374 10.39 -4.05 12.04
N LEU A 375 10.34 -2.90 11.37
CA LEU A 375 9.17 -2.02 11.36
C LEU A 375 8.10 -2.52 10.39
N ALA A 376 8.51 -2.98 9.21
CA ALA A 376 7.61 -3.42 8.14
C ALA A 376 8.38 -4.19 7.06
N THR A 377 7.64 -4.69 6.07
CA THR A 377 8.18 -4.99 4.74
C THR A 377 7.49 -4.17 3.65
N ALA A 378 8.23 -3.79 2.60
CA ALA A 378 7.72 -3.02 1.47
C ALA A 378 8.21 -3.61 0.13
N ASN A 379 7.32 -4.24 -0.64
CA ASN A 379 7.69 -4.97 -1.87
C ASN A 379 6.71 -4.70 -3.01
N SER A 380 6.92 -5.30 -4.18
CA SER A 380 5.95 -5.22 -5.28
C SER A 380 4.58 -5.80 -4.93
N LEU A 381 4.53 -6.79 -4.05
CA LEU A 381 3.32 -7.39 -3.49
C LEU A 381 3.37 -7.35 -1.96
N ASN A 382 2.21 -7.28 -1.31
CA ASN A 382 2.07 -7.32 0.15
C ASN A 382 1.56 -8.67 0.67
N VAL A 383 1.55 -9.70 -0.18
CA VAL A 383 1.12 -11.07 0.14
C VAL A 383 2.33 -12.01 0.11
N PRO A 384 2.56 -12.82 1.17
CA PRO A 384 3.61 -13.85 1.17
C PRO A 384 3.47 -14.83 0.00
N SER A 385 4.59 -15.37 -0.47
CA SER A 385 4.62 -16.26 -1.64
C SER A 385 3.88 -17.60 -1.45
N ASP A 386 3.67 -18.03 -0.21
CA ASP A 386 2.93 -19.23 0.19
C ASP A 386 1.50 -18.93 0.68
N ALA A 387 0.98 -17.74 0.38
CA ALA A 387 -0.31 -17.25 0.86
C ALA A 387 -1.23 -16.79 -0.28
N ALA A 388 -2.54 -16.90 -0.03
CA ALA A 388 -3.54 -16.25 -0.86
C ALA A 388 -3.81 -14.83 -0.32
N ALA A 389 -4.22 -13.94 -1.23
CA ALA A 389 -4.73 -12.62 -0.85
C ALA A 389 -5.94 -12.78 0.10
N PRO A 390 -5.99 -12.05 1.23
CA PRO A 390 -7.19 -11.96 2.05
C PRO A 390 -8.39 -11.49 1.23
N GLN A 391 -9.57 -12.01 1.55
CA GLN A 391 -10.80 -11.56 0.93
C GLN A 391 -11.24 -10.22 1.52
N GLY A 392 -12.04 -9.45 0.77
CA GLY A 392 -12.67 -8.23 1.25
C GLY A 392 -12.06 -6.95 0.69
N ALA A 393 -12.86 -5.88 0.69
CA ALA A 393 -12.48 -4.63 0.06
C ALA A 393 -11.38 -3.88 0.81
N GLU A 394 -11.30 -4.02 2.14
CA GLU A 394 -10.25 -3.34 2.93
C GLU A 394 -8.85 -3.75 2.46
N PHE A 395 -8.58 -5.06 2.33
CA PHE A 395 -7.31 -5.56 1.81
C PHE A 395 -7.03 -5.07 0.38
N ALA A 396 -8.03 -5.08 -0.49
CA ALA A 396 -7.87 -4.69 -1.88
C ALA A 396 -7.62 -3.18 -2.07
N LEU A 397 -8.25 -2.36 -1.22
CA LEU A 397 -8.23 -0.90 -1.30
C LEU A 397 -7.12 -0.26 -0.45
N ARG A 398 -6.53 -0.97 0.51
CA ARG A 398 -5.37 -0.49 1.29
C ARG A 398 -4.06 -0.97 0.67
N THR A 399 -3.02 -0.16 0.77
CA THR A 399 -1.66 -0.55 0.35
C THR A 399 -0.90 -1.31 1.42
N ALA A 400 -1.39 -1.30 2.67
CA ALA A 400 -0.82 -2.00 3.82
C ALA A 400 -1.80 -3.02 4.42
N THR A 401 -1.28 -4.14 4.94
CA THR A 401 -2.06 -5.14 5.70
C THR A 401 -1.30 -5.65 6.93
N LEU A 402 -2.06 -6.15 7.92
CA LEU A 402 -1.59 -6.91 9.08
C LEU A 402 -2.05 -8.37 9.08
N ASP A 403 -2.50 -8.92 7.95
CA ASP A 403 -3.05 -10.28 7.90
C ASP A 403 -2.00 -11.38 8.00
N PHE A 404 -0.72 -11.03 7.88
CA PHE A 404 0.40 -11.97 7.94
C PHE A 404 1.23 -11.69 9.19
N ALA A 405 1.13 -12.57 10.19
CA ALA A 405 1.81 -12.47 11.48
C ALA A 405 1.56 -11.17 12.27
N THR A 406 0.49 -10.41 11.96
CA THR A 406 0.23 -9.07 12.51
C THR A 406 1.42 -8.11 12.34
N PHE A 407 2.18 -8.34 11.28
CA PHE A 407 3.35 -7.56 10.85
C PHE A 407 2.99 -6.71 9.62
N PRO A 408 3.42 -5.43 9.56
CA PRO A 408 3.03 -4.56 8.46
C PRO A 408 3.65 -5.00 7.13
N SER A 409 2.80 -5.25 6.14
CA SER A 409 3.20 -5.59 4.79
C SER A 409 2.65 -4.57 3.80
N LEU A 410 3.54 -3.84 3.13
CA LEU A 410 3.21 -2.78 2.19
C LEU A 410 3.55 -3.18 0.75
N ARG A 411 2.70 -2.74 -0.18
CA ARG A 411 2.97 -2.86 -1.62
C ARG A 411 3.53 -1.55 -2.19
N ARG A 412 4.37 -1.66 -3.23
CA ARG A 412 5.01 -0.58 -3.98
C ARG A 412 4.69 -0.73 -5.47
N TYR A 413 4.55 0.38 -6.17
CA TYR A 413 4.41 0.41 -7.63
C TYR A 413 5.77 0.43 -8.31
N SER A 414 5.95 -0.38 -9.33
CA SER A 414 7.12 -0.27 -10.21
C SER A 414 6.96 0.99 -11.06
N ALA A 415 7.83 1.99 -10.86
CA ALA A 415 7.84 3.19 -11.70
C ALA A 415 8.54 2.95 -13.05
N GLU A 416 9.07 1.74 -13.27
CA GLU A 416 9.55 1.28 -14.58
C GLU A 416 8.41 0.98 -15.56
N ASN A 417 7.17 0.93 -15.05
CA ASN A 417 5.95 0.80 -15.84
C ASN A 417 5.10 2.06 -15.70
N ASP A 418 4.26 2.33 -16.69
CA ASP A 418 3.31 3.45 -16.61
C ASP A 418 2.28 3.19 -15.50
N ILE A 419 2.27 4.06 -14.49
CA ILE A 419 1.29 4.02 -13.40
C ILE A 419 0.12 4.93 -13.79
N PRO A 420 -1.11 4.41 -13.93
CA PRO A 420 -2.23 5.23 -14.33
C PRO A 420 -2.50 6.34 -13.30
N ARG A 421 -2.69 7.59 -13.74
CA ARG A 421 -3.07 8.71 -12.86
C ARG A 421 -4.28 8.39 -11.96
N PRO A 422 -5.35 7.72 -12.44
CA PRO A 422 -6.45 7.30 -11.57
C PRO A 422 -6.04 6.41 -10.40
N GLN A 423 -5.02 5.57 -10.57
CA GLN A 423 -4.49 4.71 -9.51
C GLN A 423 -3.95 5.56 -8.35
N LEU A 424 -3.11 6.54 -8.68
CA LEU A 424 -2.53 7.47 -7.71
C LEU A 424 -3.60 8.34 -7.04
N ALA A 425 -4.58 8.79 -7.81
CA ALA A 425 -5.70 9.58 -7.29
C ALA A 425 -6.57 8.79 -6.30
N ILE A 426 -6.78 7.48 -6.56
CA ILE A 426 -7.49 6.59 -5.62
C ILE A 426 -6.68 6.40 -4.35
N ASP A 427 -5.38 6.12 -4.43
CA ASP A 427 -4.56 5.94 -3.24
C ASP A 427 -4.51 7.20 -2.37
N ALA A 428 -4.31 8.37 -2.97
CA ALA A 428 -4.37 9.64 -2.25
C ALA A 428 -5.77 9.92 -1.68
N PHE A 429 -6.84 9.60 -2.41
CA PHE A 429 -8.20 9.72 -1.88
C PHE A 429 -8.46 8.79 -0.69
N LEU A 430 -7.90 7.58 -0.70
CA LEU A 430 -8.08 6.63 0.40
C LEU A 430 -7.13 6.91 1.59
N GLY A 431 -6.16 7.82 1.42
CA GLY A 431 -5.12 8.09 2.41
C GLY A 431 -4.10 6.95 2.48
N ASN A 432 -3.85 6.26 1.37
CA ASN A 432 -2.81 5.25 1.29
C ASN A 432 -1.46 5.92 0.97
N PRO A 433 -0.35 5.46 1.56
CA PRO A 433 0.98 5.89 1.11
C PRO A 433 1.24 5.44 -0.34
N MET A 434 1.78 6.35 -1.16
CA MET A 434 2.18 6.09 -2.54
C MET A 434 3.66 5.72 -2.60
N LEU A 435 3.94 4.42 -2.58
CA LEU A 435 5.30 3.89 -2.56
C LEU A 435 5.71 3.42 -3.96
N PHE A 436 6.90 3.80 -4.40
CA PHE A 436 7.42 3.47 -5.73
C PHE A 436 8.74 2.72 -5.61
N TYR A 437 9.06 1.90 -6.61
CA TYR A 437 10.38 1.30 -6.73
C TYR A 437 10.89 1.24 -8.17
N VAL A 438 12.22 1.30 -8.30
CA VAL A 438 12.98 1.16 -9.56
C VAL A 438 14.32 0.47 -9.28
N HIS A 439 14.98 0.01 -10.32
CA HIS A 439 16.40 -0.38 -10.29
C HIS A 439 17.26 0.63 -11.05
N GLU A 440 18.58 0.54 -10.92
CA GLU A 440 19.53 1.46 -11.57
C GLU A 440 19.27 1.65 -13.07
N SER A 441 18.93 0.56 -13.78
CA SER A 441 18.73 0.58 -15.23
C SER A 441 17.55 1.44 -15.71
N PHE A 442 16.63 1.81 -14.80
CA PHE A 442 15.56 2.78 -15.08
C PHE A 442 16.11 4.15 -15.47
N PHE A 443 17.27 4.52 -14.93
CA PHE A 443 17.92 5.81 -15.16
C PHE A 443 18.81 5.82 -16.42
N ALA A 444 18.84 4.74 -17.20
CA ALA A 444 19.67 4.66 -18.42
C ALA A 444 19.32 5.71 -19.49
N SER A 445 18.11 6.28 -19.48
CA SER A 445 17.72 7.41 -20.34
C SER A 445 17.91 8.79 -19.68
N GLY A 446 18.45 8.83 -18.46
CA GLY A 446 18.68 10.03 -17.67
C GLY A 446 18.14 9.91 -16.25
N ILE A 447 18.85 10.53 -15.30
CA ILE A 447 18.52 10.50 -13.86
C ILE A 447 17.15 11.11 -13.53
N GLY A 448 16.65 12.02 -14.37
CA GLY A 448 15.32 12.64 -14.24
C GLY A 448 14.14 11.75 -14.64
N ALA A 449 14.36 10.45 -14.90
CA ALA A 449 13.31 9.54 -15.36
C ALA A 449 12.10 9.46 -14.40
N PHE A 450 12.31 9.65 -13.09
CA PHE A 450 11.22 9.60 -12.10
C PHE A 450 10.42 10.91 -11.97
N ASN A 451 10.93 12.03 -12.49
CA ASN A 451 10.38 13.37 -12.23
C ASN A 451 8.90 13.48 -12.59
N ARG A 452 8.49 12.90 -13.72
CA ARG A 452 7.08 12.93 -14.15
C ARG A 452 6.15 12.27 -13.12
N THR A 453 6.58 11.16 -12.52
CA THR A 453 5.79 10.46 -11.50
C THR A 453 5.70 11.30 -10.23
N ALA A 454 6.83 11.88 -9.78
CA ALA A 454 6.85 12.79 -8.63
C ALA A 454 5.95 14.01 -8.84
N ASP A 455 6.06 14.68 -9.99
CA ASP A 455 5.22 15.83 -10.36
C ASP A 455 3.74 15.46 -10.41
N THR A 456 3.42 14.27 -10.93
CA THR A 456 2.04 13.78 -10.98
C THR A 456 1.46 13.60 -9.58
N VAL A 457 2.22 13.02 -8.65
CA VAL A 457 1.84 12.88 -7.24
C VAL A 457 1.64 14.25 -6.60
N ASN A 458 2.60 15.16 -6.75
CA ASN A 458 2.55 16.51 -6.19
C ASN A 458 1.40 17.35 -6.78
N GLN A 459 0.98 17.08 -8.01
CA GLN A 459 -0.21 17.71 -8.60
C GLN A 459 -1.53 17.13 -8.07
N ILE A 460 -1.57 15.81 -7.76
CA ILE A 460 -2.76 15.17 -7.19
C ILE A 460 -2.96 15.61 -5.75
N GLN A 461 -1.86 15.62 -4.98
CA GLN A 461 -1.86 15.99 -3.58
C GLN A 461 -0.66 16.90 -3.27
N PRO A 462 -0.82 18.24 -3.35
CA PRO A 462 0.26 19.20 -3.12
C PRO A 462 0.92 19.09 -1.74
N ASP A 463 0.16 18.68 -0.73
CA ASP A 463 0.64 18.54 0.65
C ASP A 463 1.30 17.16 0.91
N THR A 464 1.72 16.44 -0.15
CA THR A 464 2.37 15.13 0.00
C THR A 464 3.71 15.25 0.74
N HIS A 465 3.84 14.51 1.83
CA HIS A 465 5.08 14.35 2.58
C HIS A 465 5.93 13.24 1.95
N TRP A 466 6.90 13.64 1.14
CA TRP A 466 7.93 12.73 0.65
C TRP A 466 8.95 12.42 1.74
N ARG A 467 8.91 11.21 2.27
CA ARG A 467 9.65 10.80 3.49
C ARG A 467 10.34 9.45 3.27
N ASN A 468 11.28 9.12 4.16
CA ASN A 468 11.90 7.79 4.15
C ASN A 468 10.88 6.71 4.60
N LEU A 469 11.15 5.45 4.28
CA LEU A 469 10.21 4.36 4.60
C LEU A 469 9.95 4.19 6.10
N GLY A 470 10.93 4.46 6.97
CA GLY A 470 10.75 4.35 8.42
C GLY A 470 9.75 5.37 8.96
N ASP A 471 9.90 6.63 8.55
CA ASP A 471 8.99 7.74 8.89
C ASP A 471 7.56 7.45 8.40
N ILE A 472 7.40 6.94 7.18
CA ILE A 472 6.09 6.53 6.65
C ILE A 472 5.49 5.42 7.51
N VAL A 473 6.28 4.43 7.94
CA VAL A 473 5.80 3.35 8.80
C VAL A 473 5.41 3.86 10.20
N HIS A 474 6.12 4.85 10.73
CA HIS A 474 5.73 5.54 11.98
C HIS A 474 4.40 6.30 11.87
N HIS A 475 4.01 6.70 10.66
CA HIS A 475 2.73 7.34 10.39
C HIS A 475 1.70 6.40 9.74
N LEU A 476 1.96 5.09 9.75
CA LEU A 476 1.07 4.07 9.21
C LEU A 476 -0.01 3.69 10.23
N TYR A 477 -0.90 4.64 10.49
CA TYR A 477 -2.09 4.47 11.31
C TYR A 477 -3.25 5.29 10.74
N LEU A 478 -4.46 4.99 11.21
CA LEU A 478 -5.66 5.76 10.90
C LEU A 478 -6.15 6.45 12.17
N GLU A 479 -6.65 7.67 12.02
CA GLU A 479 -7.25 8.47 13.09
C GLU A 479 -8.76 8.65 12.83
N LYS A 480 -9.52 8.75 13.92
CA LYS A 480 -10.96 9.03 13.89
C LYS A 480 -11.39 9.80 15.14
N LEU A 481 -12.08 10.92 14.94
CA LEU A 481 -12.68 11.73 16.00
C LEU A 481 -13.86 10.99 16.65
N ARG A 482 -13.86 10.98 17.99
CA ARG A 482 -14.91 10.41 18.83
C ARG A 482 -15.95 11.46 19.23
N ASP A 483 -17.09 11.02 19.75
CA ASP A 483 -18.15 11.92 20.21
C ASP A 483 -17.78 12.72 21.48
N ASP A 484 -16.88 12.19 22.30
CA ASP A 484 -16.29 12.92 23.44
C ASP A 484 -15.17 13.91 22.99
N GLY A 485 -14.92 13.92 21.67
CA GLY A 485 -13.94 14.72 20.97
C GLY A 485 -12.49 14.27 21.14
N ASN A 486 -12.23 13.14 21.81
CA ASN A 486 -10.94 12.47 21.76
C ASN A 486 -10.79 11.71 20.43
N PHE A 487 -9.70 10.96 20.26
CA PHE A 487 -9.40 10.29 18.99
C PHE A 487 -9.20 8.80 19.18
N ASP A 488 -9.78 7.99 18.31
CA ASP A 488 -9.37 6.61 18.12
C ASP A 488 -8.21 6.57 17.12
N ILE A 489 -7.25 5.68 17.35
CA ILE A 489 -6.13 5.38 16.46
C ILE A 489 -6.14 3.89 16.14
N ARG A 490 -6.17 3.54 14.86
CA ARG A 490 -5.92 2.18 14.39
C ARG A 490 -4.52 2.08 13.83
N SER A 491 -3.62 1.46 14.58
CA SER A 491 -2.24 1.29 14.16
C SER A 491 -2.08 0.08 13.24
N TYR A 492 -1.39 0.28 12.11
CA TYR A 492 -0.83 -0.83 11.34
C TYR A 492 0.57 -1.18 11.85
N SER A 493 1.36 -0.21 12.32
CA SER A 493 2.74 -0.42 12.77
C SER A 493 2.86 -0.82 14.25
N ALA A 494 3.97 -1.48 14.59
CA ALA A 494 4.39 -1.69 15.96
C ALA A 494 5.00 -0.42 16.59
N SER A 495 5.49 0.52 15.77
CA SER A 495 6.05 1.79 16.23
C SER A 495 5.38 2.94 15.48
N ILE A 496 4.69 3.82 16.18
CA ILE A 496 4.00 4.99 15.61
C ILE A 496 4.33 6.29 16.34
N GLU A 497 4.27 7.39 15.59
CA GLU A 497 4.42 8.75 16.11
C GLU A 497 3.10 9.50 15.99
N ILE A 498 2.55 9.91 17.13
CA ILE A 498 1.25 10.60 17.19
C ILE A 498 1.50 12.04 17.58
N THR A 499 1.20 12.96 16.67
CA THR A 499 1.26 14.41 16.91
C THR A 499 -0.15 14.93 17.12
N ASN A 500 -0.42 15.54 18.27
CA ASN A 500 -1.69 16.19 18.51
C ASN A 500 -1.71 17.56 17.80
N THR A 501 -2.22 17.57 16.56
CA THR A 501 -2.38 18.77 15.75
C THR A 501 -3.64 19.58 16.10
N HIS A 502 -4.44 19.10 17.06
CA HIS A 502 -5.68 19.73 17.47
C HIS A 502 -5.43 20.82 18.51
N HIS A 503 -6.22 21.89 18.50
CA HIS A 503 -6.04 23.08 19.35
C HIS A 503 -6.39 22.88 20.84
N ARG A 504 -6.28 21.65 21.34
CA ARG A 504 -6.55 21.27 22.73
C ARG A 504 -5.83 19.99 23.11
N ASP A 505 -5.67 19.78 24.40
CA ASP A 505 -5.25 18.48 24.93
C ASP A 505 -6.31 17.42 24.62
N ALA A 506 -5.84 16.23 24.24
CA ALA A 506 -6.70 15.12 23.88
C ALA A 506 -6.11 13.79 24.35
N SER A 507 -6.99 12.82 24.57
CA SER A 507 -6.60 11.41 24.70
C SER A 507 -6.70 10.70 23.36
N PHE A 508 -5.73 9.85 23.07
CA PHE A 508 -5.70 8.99 21.89
C PHE A 508 -5.87 7.54 22.33
N TYR A 509 -6.90 6.87 21.83
CA TYR A 509 -7.26 5.48 22.13
C TYR A 509 -6.73 4.60 21.01
N ILE A 510 -5.63 3.90 21.27
CA ILE A 510 -4.89 3.16 20.24
C ILE A 510 -5.33 1.70 20.27
N GLU A 511 -5.76 1.21 19.11
CA GLU A 511 -5.93 -0.21 18.80
C GLU A 511 -4.86 -0.68 17.82
N LYS A 512 -4.26 -1.85 18.09
CA LYS A 512 -3.39 -2.55 17.14
C LYS A 512 -3.80 -4.01 17.08
N LYS A 513 -4.00 -4.55 15.87
CA LYS A 513 -4.15 -6.00 15.67
C LYS A 513 -2.85 -6.70 16.08
N GLU A 514 -2.96 -7.68 16.96
CA GLU A 514 -1.83 -8.35 17.58
C GLU A 514 -2.18 -9.81 17.87
N ASP A 515 -1.31 -10.73 17.46
CA ASP A 515 -1.53 -12.17 17.66
C ASP A 515 -0.97 -12.67 18.99
N PHE A 516 -0.10 -11.88 19.63
CA PHE A 516 0.55 -12.23 20.89
C PHE A 516 1.29 -13.57 20.83
N SER A 517 1.78 -13.96 19.64
CA SER A 517 2.60 -15.17 19.47
C SER A 517 3.95 -15.04 20.19
N SER A 518 4.42 -13.81 20.33
CA SER A 518 5.73 -13.48 20.91
C SER A 518 5.53 -12.58 22.14
N PRO A 519 6.35 -12.73 23.19
CA PRO A 519 6.37 -11.78 24.29
C PRO A 519 6.60 -10.36 23.77
N LEU A 520 5.93 -9.38 24.38
CA LEU A 520 6.07 -7.98 23.97
C LEU A 520 6.05 -7.04 25.17
N VAL A 521 6.68 -5.87 25.00
CA VAL A 521 6.56 -4.72 25.88
C VAL A 521 6.07 -3.53 25.07
N VAL A 522 5.17 -2.74 25.67
CA VAL A 522 4.73 -1.47 25.10
C VAL A 522 5.51 -0.35 25.77
N LEU A 523 6.03 0.56 24.97
CA LEU A 523 6.79 1.72 25.41
C LEU A 523 6.08 3.00 24.92
N ILE A 524 6.12 4.03 25.74
CA ILE A 524 5.82 5.40 25.31
C ILE A 524 7.05 6.26 25.60
N ASP A 525 7.59 6.88 24.56
CA ASP A 525 8.84 7.65 24.60
C ASP A 525 9.99 6.85 25.25
N GLY A 526 10.07 5.57 24.91
CA GLY A 526 11.08 4.64 25.43
C GLY A 526 10.83 4.11 26.85
N GLN A 527 9.75 4.51 27.53
CA GLN A 527 9.42 4.06 28.88
C GLN A 527 8.30 3.01 28.87
N PRO A 528 8.40 1.90 29.66
CA PRO A 528 7.34 0.91 29.76
C PRO A 528 5.98 1.51 30.10
N TYR A 529 4.95 1.10 29.36
CA TYR A 529 3.59 1.61 29.49
C TYR A 529 2.57 0.46 29.54
N PRO A 530 1.54 0.54 30.41
CA PRO A 530 0.52 -0.50 30.52
C PRO A 530 -0.36 -0.57 29.27
N TYR A 531 -0.80 -1.77 28.93
CA TYR A 531 -1.75 -2.02 27.84
C TYR A 531 -2.79 -3.06 28.26
N GLN A 532 -3.89 -3.11 27.52
CA GLN A 532 -4.93 -4.13 27.65
C GLN A 532 -4.93 -5.07 26.45
N LYS A 533 -5.26 -6.33 26.70
CA LYS A 533 -5.42 -7.35 25.66
C LYS A 533 -6.89 -7.75 25.59
N THR A 534 -7.47 -7.66 24.40
CA THR A 534 -8.84 -8.13 24.13
C THR A 534 -8.84 -8.95 22.83
N GLY A 535 -8.91 -10.27 22.97
CA GLY A 535 -8.79 -11.18 21.82
C GLY A 535 -7.44 -10.99 21.11
N ARG A 536 -7.49 -10.58 19.84
CA ARG A 536 -6.33 -10.29 18.97
C ARG A 536 -6.07 -8.79 18.80
N ILE A 537 -6.43 -7.99 19.80
CA ILE A 537 -6.23 -6.54 19.78
C ILE A 537 -5.50 -6.12 21.06
N LEU A 538 -4.48 -5.28 20.86
CA LEU A 538 -3.77 -4.55 21.89
C LEU A 538 -4.38 -3.14 22.00
N TRP A 539 -4.71 -2.72 23.21
CA TRP A 539 -5.33 -1.44 23.52
C TRP A 539 -4.51 -0.62 24.50
N LEU A 540 -4.40 0.69 24.27
CA LEU A 540 -3.86 1.64 25.22
C LEU A 540 -4.48 3.03 25.03
N GLN A 541 -4.40 3.86 26.06
CA GLN A 541 -4.82 5.26 26.02
C GLN A 541 -3.62 6.16 26.28
N VAL A 542 -3.40 7.15 25.42
CA VAL A 542 -2.26 8.07 25.51
C VAL A 542 -2.75 9.51 25.55
N PRO A 543 -2.58 10.25 26.66
CA PRO A 543 -2.84 11.67 26.70
C PRO A 543 -1.71 12.43 25.99
N ILE A 544 -2.08 13.36 25.11
CA ILE A 544 -1.14 14.17 24.34
C ILE A 544 -1.60 15.64 24.40
N SER A 545 -0.73 16.50 24.90
CA SER A 545 -1.00 17.95 24.93
C SER A 545 -1.03 18.55 23.53
N ASN A 546 -1.73 19.68 23.37
CA ASN A 546 -1.78 20.42 22.12
C ASN A 546 -0.37 20.68 21.56
N GLY A 547 -0.14 20.30 20.31
CA GLY A 547 1.14 20.47 19.60
C GLY A 547 2.25 19.52 20.02
N ALA A 548 2.02 18.63 20.98
CA ALA A 548 3.00 17.64 21.41
C ALA A 548 2.94 16.37 20.55
N THR A 549 4.07 15.67 20.49
CA THR A 549 4.22 14.37 19.83
C THR A 549 4.58 13.32 20.87
N ARG A 550 4.02 12.11 20.73
CA ARG A 550 4.39 10.93 21.52
C ARG A 550 4.79 9.79 20.59
N GLN A 551 5.83 9.06 20.95
CA GLN A 551 6.21 7.84 20.27
C GLN A 551 5.64 6.64 21.03
N VAL A 552 4.89 5.78 20.34
CA VAL A 552 4.34 4.54 20.89
C VAL A 552 5.03 3.37 20.18
N GLU A 553 5.63 2.47 20.95
CA GLU A 553 6.41 1.35 20.41
C GLU A 553 6.02 0.03 21.08
N VAL A 554 5.81 -1.01 20.28
CA VAL A 554 5.62 -2.40 20.69
C VAL A 554 6.91 -3.13 20.34
N LYS A 555 7.73 -3.45 21.34
CA LYS A 555 8.94 -4.24 21.16
C LYS A 555 8.67 -5.71 21.41
N TYR A 556 9.09 -6.57 20.49
CA TYR A 556 8.94 -8.01 20.55
C TYR A 556 10.19 -8.68 21.14
N GLY A 557 9.95 -9.72 21.95
CA GLY A 557 10.85 -10.25 22.97
C GLY A 557 12.00 -11.13 22.51
N ARG A 558 12.62 -10.87 21.36
CA ARG A 558 13.93 -11.45 21.03
C ARG A 558 15.01 -10.43 21.36
N GLU A 559 15.63 -10.55 22.54
CA GLU A 559 16.87 -9.82 22.82
C GLU A 559 17.94 -10.30 21.84
N MET A 560 18.18 -9.52 20.78
CA MET A 560 19.23 -9.79 19.82
C MET A 560 20.47 -9.00 20.23
N ASN A 561 21.51 -9.71 20.67
CA ASN A 561 22.82 -9.10 20.79
C ASN A 561 23.48 -9.02 19.40
N LEU A 562 23.07 -8.02 18.60
CA LEU A 562 23.56 -7.83 17.23
C LEU A 562 25.08 -7.72 17.16
N ALA A 563 25.72 -7.17 18.21
CA ALA A 563 27.18 -7.05 18.30
C ALA A 563 27.91 -8.40 18.39
N SER A 564 27.22 -9.47 18.79
CA SER A 564 27.78 -10.83 18.86
C SER A 564 27.62 -11.65 17.58
N ILE A 565 26.84 -11.15 16.62
CA ILE A 565 26.56 -11.86 15.37
C ILE A 565 27.76 -11.74 14.44
N ASP A 566 28.18 -12.87 13.85
CA ASP A 566 29.25 -12.85 12.86
C ASP A 566 28.78 -12.14 11.57
N ILE A 567 29.41 -11.01 11.26
CA ILE A 567 29.14 -10.20 10.07
C ILE A 567 30.13 -10.48 8.92
N SER A 568 31.05 -11.42 9.11
CA SER A 568 32.12 -11.75 8.16
C SER A 568 31.60 -12.17 6.77
N LYS A 569 32.49 -12.09 5.78
CA LYS A 569 32.21 -12.40 4.37
C LYS A 569 33.03 -13.61 3.89
N HIS A 570 32.98 -14.71 4.63
CA HIS A 570 33.86 -15.88 4.36
C HIS A 570 33.54 -16.62 3.06
N SER A 571 32.35 -16.45 2.49
CA SER A 571 31.94 -17.16 1.28
C SER A 571 32.51 -16.54 0.01
N ILE A 572 33.52 -17.20 -0.58
CA ILE A 572 34.08 -16.85 -1.89
C ILE A 572 32.99 -16.85 -2.97
N LYS A 573 32.03 -17.78 -2.88
CA LYS A 573 30.89 -17.85 -3.80
C LYS A 573 30.06 -16.57 -3.77
N ILE A 574 29.71 -16.08 -2.57
CA ILE A 574 28.93 -14.85 -2.42
C ILE A 574 29.73 -13.66 -2.94
N ALA A 575 31.00 -13.55 -2.58
CA ALA A 575 31.88 -12.48 -3.06
C ALA A 575 31.96 -12.45 -4.61
N ALA A 576 32.10 -13.61 -5.25
CA ALA A 576 32.10 -13.72 -6.71
C ALA A 576 30.76 -13.31 -7.33
N ILE A 577 29.63 -13.73 -6.75
CA ILE A 577 28.28 -13.33 -7.23
C ILE A 577 28.09 -11.82 -7.11
N ARG A 578 28.52 -11.21 -6.00
CA ARG A 578 28.44 -9.76 -5.81
C ARG A 578 29.32 -9.00 -6.78
N PHE A 579 30.56 -9.46 -7.00
CA PHE A 579 31.44 -8.88 -8.01
C PHE A 579 30.84 -8.96 -9.43
N LEU A 580 30.24 -10.10 -9.80
CA LEU A 580 29.58 -10.26 -11.10
C LEU A 580 28.33 -9.38 -11.23
N SER A 581 27.60 -9.15 -10.14
CA SER A 581 26.46 -8.23 -10.11
C SER A 581 26.93 -6.78 -10.30
N ASP A 582 27.98 -6.36 -9.58
CA ASP A 582 28.61 -5.06 -9.77
C ASP A 582 29.10 -4.89 -11.23
N PHE A 583 29.73 -5.90 -11.82
CA PHE A 583 30.17 -5.85 -13.22
C PHE A 583 28.99 -5.77 -14.20
N ARG A 584 27.91 -6.51 -13.95
CA ARG A 584 26.69 -6.45 -14.77
C ARG A 584 26.13 -5.02 -14.75
N ASP A 585 26.01 -4.43 -13.56
CA ASP A 585 25.35 -3.14 -13.37
C ASP A 585 26.21 -1.97 -13.84
N ASN A 586 27.54 -2.04 -13.67
CA ASN A 586 28.44 -0.94 -14.03
C ASN A 586 29.02 -1.03 -15.46
N GLU A 587 29.18 -2.22 -16.02
CA GLU A 587 29.92 -2.38 -17.30
C GLU A 587 29.03 -2.96 -18.40
N VAL A 588 28.20 -3.97 -18.07
CA VAL A 588 27.33 -4.60 -19.08
C VAL A 588 26.13 -3.71 -19.40
N SER A 589 25.53 -3.08 -18.40
CA SER A 589 24.36 -2.20 -18.55
C SER A 589 24.65 -0.94 -19.38
N ASP A 590 25.91 -0.54 -19.54
CA ASP A 590 26.31 0.66 -20.28
C ASP A 590 26.10 0.52 -21.80
N THR A 591 26.11 -0.70 -22.31
CA THR A 591 25.95 -0.96 -23.74
C THR A 591 24.50 -1.31 -24.11
N HIS A 592 24.03 -0.87 -25.28
CA HIS A 592 22.70 -1.26 -25.78
C HIS A 592 22.54 -2.79 -25.91
N LEU A 593 23.59 -3.50 -26.33
CA LEU A 593 23.59 -4.95 -26.45
C LEU A 593 23.54 -5.63 -25.08
N GLY A 594 24.28 -5.10 -24.10
CA GLY A 594 24.25 -5.60 -22.73
C GLY A 594 22.89 -5.37 -22.05
N ARG A 595 22.27 -4.19 -22.25
CA ARG A 595 20.88 -3.95 -21.79
C ARG A 595 19.89 -4.90 -22.45
N TRP A 596 20.01 -5.15 -23.76
CA TRP A 596 19.21 -6.15 -24.45
C TRP A 596 19.42 -7.56 -23.85
N PHE A 597 20.67 -7.94 -23.59
CA PHE A 597 21.01 -9.22 -22.98
C PHE A 597 20.36 -9.37 -21.59
N ILE A 598 20.52 -8.38 -20.70
CA ILE A 598 19.91 -8.37 -19.37
C ILE A 598 18.39 -8.49 -19.46
N ARG A 599 17.74 -7.63 -20.27
CA ARG A 599 16.27 -7.67 -20.46
C ARG A 599 15.79 -9.00 -21.02
N SER A 600 16.51 -9.56 -21.99
CA SER A 600 16.16 -10.85 -22.59
C SER A 600 16.32 -12.01 -21.61
N HIS A 601 17.32 -11.96 -20.74
CA HIS A 601 17.53 -12.97 -19.70
C HIS A 601 16.41 -12.92 -18.65
N VAL A 602 15.99 -11.72 -18.25
CA VAL A 602 14.87 -11.52 -17.31
C VAL A 602 13.55 -12.00 -17.94
N ALA A 603 13.28 -11.65 -19.20
CA ALA A 603 12.02 -11.99 -19.89
C ALA A 603 11.90 -13.47 -20.30
N TYR A 604 13.01 -14.14 -20.64
CA TYR A 604 13.02 -15.51 -21.21
C TYR A 604 13.89 -16.48 -20.39
N ARG A 605 13.90 -16.30 -19.08
CA ARG A 605 14.81 -16.96 -18.11
C ARG A 605 14.95 -18.48 -18.29
N THR A 606 13.86 -19.19 -18.51
CA THR A 606 13.85 -20.65 -18.73
C THR A 606 14.50 -21.07 -20.05
N ALA A 607 14.28 -20.32 -21.13
CA ALA A 607 14.89 -20.56 -22.43
C ALA A 607 16.40 -20.25 -22.42
N TRP A 608 16.81 -19.21 -21.71
CA TRP A 608 18.22 -18.87 -21.52
C TRP A 608 18.98 -19.90 -20.70
N ASN A 609 18.39 -20.43 -19.62
CA ASN A 609 19.03 -21.48 -18.83
C ASN A 609 19.24 -22.76 -19.65
N ALA A 610 18.29 -23.12 -20.51
CA ALA A 610 18.45 -24.22 -21.46
C ALA A 610 19.53 -23.94 -22.52
N GLY A 611 19.55 -22.72 -23.08
CA GLY A 611 20.57 -22.29 -24.04
C GLY A 611 21.98 -22.25 -23.45
N ALA A 612 22.14 -21.77 -22.21
CA ALA A 612 23.41 -21.73 -21.50
C ALA A 612 23.93 -23.15 -21.20
N ALA A 613 23.06 -24.08 -20.80
CA ALA A 613 23.43 -25.49 -20.63
C ALA A 613 23.94 -26.11 -21.93
N ILE A 614 23.32 -25.79 -23.07
CA ILE A 614 23.76 -26.21 -24.40
C ILE A 614 25.14 -25.63 -24.73
N ILE A 615 25.37 -24.34 -24.47
CA ILE A 615 26.69 -23.70 -24.70
C ILE A 615 27.78 -24.35 -23.84
N VAL A 616 27.51 -24.61 -22.56
CA VAL A 616 28.45 -25.30 -21.66
C VAL A 616 28.75 -26.73 -22.15
N LEU A 617 27.74 -27.45 -22.62
CA LEU A 617 27.90 -28.76 -23.26
C LEU A 617 28.79 -28.68 -24.52
N PHE A 618 28.59 -27.66 -25.36
CA PHE A 618 29.44 -27.44 -26.53
C PHE A 618 30.89 -27.11 -26.16
N ILE A 619 31.11 -26.27 -25.15
CA ILE A 619 32.46 -25.94 -24.66
C ILE A 619 33.13 -27.19 -24.09
N ALA A 620 32.43 -27.96 -23.26
CA ALA A 620 32.94 -29.22 -22.71
C ALA A 620 33.27 -30.23 -23.81
N LEU A 621 32.40 -30.37 -24.82
CA LEU A 621 32.64 -31.22 -25.98
C LEU A 621 33.87 -30.77 -26.77
N PHE A 622 34.05 -29.46 -26.97
CA PHE A 622 35.20 -28.90 -27.66
C PHE A 622 36.51 -29.17 -26.90
N LEU A 623 36.49 -29.04 -25.57
CA LEU A 623 37.63 -29.37 -24.70
C LEU A 623 37.97 -30.86 -24.75
N VAL A 624 36.96 -31.75 -24.75
CA VAL A 624 37.16 -33.20 -24.87
C VAL A 624 37.72 -33.58 -26.25
N ILE A 625 37.20 -32.99 -27.33
CA ILE A 625 37.70 -33.19 -28.69
C ILE A 625 39.14 -32.68 -28.80
N GLY A 626 39.43 -31.49 -28.27
CA GLY A 626 40.77 -30.91 -28.22
C GLY A 626 41.76 -31.78 -27.44
N TYR A 627 41.34 -32.30 -26.28
CA TYR A 627 42.13 -33.23 -25.47
C TYR A 627 42.41 -34.55 -26.21
N ARG A 628 41.39 -35.14 -26.83
CA ARG A 628 41.53 -36.37 -27.64
C ARG A 628 42.41 -36.16 -28.87
N TYR A 629 42.28 -35.02 -29.55
CA TYR A 629 43.13 -34.66 -30.69
C TYR A 629 44.59 -34.49 -30.25
N ARG A 630 44.84 -33.82 -29.12
CA ARG A 630 46.18 -33.65 -28.53
C ARG A 630 46.80 -35.00 -28.17
N ASN A 631 46.05 -35.90 -27.54
CA ASN A 631 46.54 -37.24 -27.16
C ASN A 631 46.77 -38.15 -28.39
N ARG A 632 45.96 -38.05 -29.45
CA ARG A 632 46.21 -38.76 -30.72
C ARG A 632 47.48 -38.24 -31.42
N ARG A 633 47.75 -36.93 -31.38
CA ARG A 633 49.02 -36.36 -31.89
C ARG A 633 50.24 -36.79 -31.07
N ALA A 634 50.10 -36.89 -29.74
CA ALA A 634 51.16 -37.39 -28.87
C ALA A 634 51.46 -38.89 -29.09
N SER A 635 50.42 -39.71 -29.35
CA SER A 635 50.56 -41.12 -29.72
C SER A 635 51.21 -41.32 -31.09
N LYS A 636 50.82 -40.53 -32.10
CA LYS A 636 51.48 -40.56 -33.43
C LYS A 636 52.93 -40.08 -33.40
N ARG A 637 53.29 -39.10 -32.54
CA ARG A 637 54.70 -38.70 -32.33
C ARG A 637 55.55 -39.79 -31.68
N LYS A 638 54.97 -40.66 -30.84
CA LYS A 638 55.68 -41.81 -30.25
C LYS A 638 55.88 -42.97 -31.23
N GLN A 639 55.02 -43.12 -32.23
CA GLN A 639 55.19 -44.16 -33.27
C GLN A 639 56.23 -43.81 -34.34
N VAL A 640 56.56 -42.52 -34.53
CA VAL A 640 57.60 -42.10 -35.51
C VAL A 640 59.03 -42.28 -34.96
N PHE A 641 59.22 -42.48 -33.65
CA PHE A 641 60.53 -42.67 -33.03
C PHE A 641 60.88 -44.13 -32.66
N ALA A 642 60.05 -45.11 -33.02
CA ALA A 642 60.34 -46.52 -32.79
C ALA A 642 60.67 -47.25 -34.11
N LEU A 643 61.89 -47.06 -34.61
CA LEU A 643 62.51 -47.94 -35.61
C LEU A 643 63.08 -49.20 -34.93
N PRO A 644 62.93 -50.41 -35.50
CA PRO A 644 63.36 -51.65 -34.87
C PRO A 644 64.83 -51.97 -35.17
N GLY A 645 65.69 -51.89 -34.16
CA GLY A 645 67.05 -52.45 -34.20
C GLY A 645 67.11 -53.77 -33.44
N LYS A 646 66.81 -54.88 -34.12
CA LYS A 646 67.13 -56.24 -33.68
C LYS A 646 68.35 -56.70 -34.49
N ILE A 647 69.51 -56.88 -33.85
CA ILE A 647 70.54 -57.83 -34.32
C ILE A 647 71.06 -58.62 -33.11
N GLN A 648 71.11 -59.93 -33.31
CA GLN A 648 71.45 -61.00 -32.38
C GLN A 648 72.97 -61.11 -32.11
N SER A 649 73.25 -61.68 -30.93
CA SER A 649 74.43 -62.41 -30.45
C SER A 649 75.57 -62.76 -31.43
N LYS A 650 76.80 -62.43 -31.04
CA LYS A 650 77.77 -63.38 -30.47
C LYS A 650 78.78 -62.67 -29.59
#